data_AF-A0A2G5WRT4-F1
#
_entry.id   AF-A0A2G5WRT4-F1
#
_cell.length_a   1.000
_cell.length_b   1.000
_cell.length_c   1.000
_cell.angle_alpha   90.00
_cell.angle_beta   90.00
_cell.angle_gamma   90.00
#
_symmetry.space_group_name_H-M   'P 1'
#
loop_
_entity.id
_entity.type
_entity.pdbx_description
1 polymer ?
#
loop_
_entity_poly.entity_id
_entity_poly.type
_entity_poly.pdbx_seq_one_letter_code
_entity_poly.pdbx_strand_id
1 'polypeptide(L)'
;MNNEKNNRIKQLEDKFEQAKKEPWARKLRIGTGVLWNLFILLIIFAVIGAVFAGSVGAGYFASLVAEEPLRSKEELRDQVFNYEETSEMYFADNIYLGKINSDIERRQITLDQVSQYALDAVLATEDEYFEEHNGIVPKAIFRGVFQDVTNSDSQTGGSTLTQQLVKNQILTNEVSYERKAKEILLAMRLEHFMTKDEILEAYLNIIPYGRDVSGQNIAGIETAARGIFGIKAADLSLPQAAYIAGIPQAPYTYTPFYSKNQGIKEREKLMYGVNRMKTVLFRMRDAGYITDAEWKEAKAYDVTKDFRQPSRRATERYPYVTQEIQNRTIEILAEVLAEKDGIDTDRFEGDSKIKEKYEIMADRSMRTDGYRIYSTINKELYDKMNEVADSFRYYGYTYTSETMDEESGKMITKENPVQVGASMIENHTGKVLSFVGGRDYELEALNHSTQAYRQNGSSMKPLLVYAPAIEYGVIGAGSPLVDVKFRKGSYAPGNYFDRELGVLPARESLARSQNLSTIRLYDQIIDRNPIDFLKKMKFKNATDQAGSGLSASLGTMDVTVEENTNAFATFANGGQFIESYMIERIEDMKGNIVFEHKAEPVEVFSPETSYIITDMMRDVLKGYGTAARLPGLMNFRPDLAAKTGTSQNYGDAWLVGYNPNVSLGVWMGYKNRNTPLYHGYNSGQMHPSERTARLYGQLMNTANAVIPDTIKARDTFKRPNGVVTRSFCGISGLAPSAACSAAGLVRSDLFNSKKMVPTKADDSIVSSAAVRVNGKLYQALASTPREFVTSGGVGVTSEYGKRMLGRLGGNPSKLLAGRGSYSSGVAGGTFPADNVPPTAVSAAQNGSVLTWTSSASNDVVGYYIYQNGTRIGTVHDGASRSFKVGYGSYSVRAVDITGQLSGPSNTVTNAAPTPKAEPKPNTDSGTKPGTTTPETKPDAKPDTNSESKPETKPESTPESTPETTPEATPEPKPDAAPAAKE
;
A
#
# COMPACT_ATOMS: atom_id res chain seq x y z
N MET A 1 -104.76 59.59 13.07
CA MET A 1 -103.46 60.11 12.56
C MET A 1 -103.28 60.07 11.03
N ASN A 2 -104.13 59.42 10.22
CA ASN A 2 -103.86 59.32 8.77
C ASN A 2 -104.14 60.59 7.94
N ASN A 3 -105.14 61.41 8.27
CA ASN A 3 -105.50 62.56 7.41
C ASN A 3 -104.44 63.68 7.37
N GLU A 4 -103.74 63.97 8.47
CA GLU A 4 -102.69 65.01 8.47
C GLU A 4 -101.46 64.64 7.65
N LYS A 5 -101.06 63.36 7.67
CA LYS A 5 -99.95 62.86 6.83
C LYS A 5 -100.31 63.01 5.35
N ASN A 6 -101.49 62.56 4.93
CA ASN A 6 -101.91 62.68 3.53
C ASN A 6 -102.03 64.13 3.09
N ASN A 7 -102.52 65.04 3.94
CA ASN A 7 -102.63 66.46 3.58
C ASN A 7 -101.26 67.14 3.48
N ARG A 8 -100.29 66.79 4.34
CA ARG A 8 -98.89 67.26 4.22
C ARG A 8 -98.17 66.69 3.01
N ILE A 9 -98.39 65.42 2.65
CA ILE A 9 -97.84 64.82 1.44
C ILE A 9 -98.38 65.55 0.21
N LYS A 10 -99.69 65.76 0.12
CA LYS A 10 -100.30 66.46 -1.01
C LYS A 10 -99.81 67.92 -1.14
N GLN A 11 -99.67 68.64 -0.02
CA GLN A 11 -99.05 69.98 -0.01
C GLN A 11 -97.56 70.00 -0.40
N LEU A 12 -96.83 68.89 -0.21
CA LEU A 12 -95.46 68.75 -0.70
C LEU A 12 -95.46 68.44 -2.20
N GLU A 13 -96.33 67.55 -2.68
CA GLU A 13 -96.49 67.24 -4.11
C GLU A 13 -96.92 68.47 -4.91
N ASP A 14 -97.92 69.23 -4.46
CA ASP A 14 -98.38 70.47 -5.12
C ASP A 14 -97.26 71.52 -5.19
N LYS A 15 -96.45 71.65 -4.13
CA LYS A 15 -95.26 72.53 -4.14
C LYS A 15 -94.16 72.01 -5.07
N PHE A 16 -93.99 70.70 -5.19
CA PHE A 16 -93.03 70.08 -6.11
C PHE A 16 -93.46 70.22 -7.58
N GLU A 17 -94.77 70.15 -7.86
CA GLU A 17 -95.37 70.41 -9.18
C GLU A 17 -95.37 71.89 -9.55
N GLN A 18 -95.52 72.81 -8.58
CA GLN A 18 -95.25 74.24 -8.82
C GLN A 18 -93.77 74.47 -9.14
N ALA A 19 -92.84 73.92 -8.34
CA ALA A 19 -91.41 74.04 -8.58
C ALA A 19 -90.98 73.47 -9.95
N LYS A 20 -91.57 72.36 -10.42
CA LYS A 20 -91.32 71.80 -11.76
C LYS A 20 -91.67 72.74 -12.93
N LYS A 21 -92.57 73.71 -12.73
CA LYS A 21 -93.05 74.63 -13.78
C LYS A 21 -92.20 75.91 -13.89
N GLU A 22 -91.34 76.18 -12.91
CA GLU A 22 -90.43 77.31 -12.90
C GLU A 22 -89.29 77.18 -13.95
N PRO A 23 -88.83 78.30 -14.57
CA PRO A 23 -87.76 78.27 -15.56
C PRO A 23 -86.43 77.71 -15.03
N TRP A 24 -86.15 77.90 -13.73
CA TRP A 24 -84.92 77.40 -13.10
C TRP A 24 -84.91 75.88 -12.95
N ALA A 25 -86.04 75.25 -12.64
CA ALA A 25 -86.14 73.79 -12.54
C ALA A 25 -85.93 73.10 -13.90
N ARG A 26 -86.34 73.76 -14.99
CA ARG A 26 -86.09 73.28 -16.36
C ARG A 26 -84.59 73.28 -16.68
N LYS A 27 -83.84 74.32 -16.27
CA LYS A 27 -82.37 74.34 -16.34
C LYS A 27 -81.73 73.30 -15.42
N LEU A 28 -82.21 73.16 -14.18
CA LEU A 28 -81.69 72.21 -13.20
C LEU A 28 -81.80 70.77 -13.70
N ARG A 29 -82.96 70.37 -14.25
CA ARG A 29 -83.20 69.02 -14.80
C ARG A 29 -82.35 68.70 -16.02
N ILE A 30 -82.03 69.71 -16.84
CA ILE A 30 -81.09 69.55 -17.96
C ILE A 30 -79.66 69.40 -17.42
N GLY A 31 -79.26 70.24 -16.45
CA GLY A 31 -77.95 70.16 -15.81
C GLY A 31 -77.69 68.82 -15.11
N THR A 32 -78.65 68.31 -14.33
CA THR A 32 -78.53 66.99 -13.69
C THR A 32 -78.57 65.84 -14.69
N GLY A 33 -79.37 65.95 -15.77
CA GLY A 33 -79.36 64.97 -16.87
C GLY A 33 -78.03 64.92 -17.62
N VAL A 34 -77.41 66.08 -17.89
CA VAL A 34 -76.08 66.17 -18.50
C VAL A 34 -75.01 65.63 -17.55
N LEU A 35 -75.02 65.99 -16.26
CA LEU A 35 -74.09 65.45 -15.26
C LEU A 35 -74.24 63.93 -15.10
N TRP A 36 -75.46 63.40 -15.12
CA TRP A 36 -75.72 61.96 -15.04
C TRP A 36 -75.25 61.22 -16.30
N ASN A 37 -75.46 61.78 -17.49
CA ASN A 37 -74.95 61.21 -18.73
C ASN A 37 -73.42 61.29 -18.82
N LEU A 38 -72.79 62.36 -18.32
CA LEU A 38 -71.34 62.46 -18.19
C LEU A 38 -70.77 61.46 -17.16
N PHE A 39 -71.49 61.21 -16.07
CA PHE A 39 -71.14 60.19 -15.08
C PHE A 39 -71.26 58.77 -15.65
N ILE A 40 -72.32 58.47 -16.41
CA ILE A 40 -72.46 57.21 -17.16
C ILE A 40 -71.35 57.06 -18.20
N LEU A 41 -71.02 58.12 -18.96
CA LEU A 41 -69.91 58.09 -19.91
C LEU A 41 -68.57 57.85 -19.21
N LEU A 42 -68.33 58.47 -18.06
CA LEU A 42 -67.13 58.24 -17.25
C LEU A 42 -67.06 56.79 -16.75
N ILE A 43 -68.18 56.19 -16.31
CA ILE A 43 -68.25 54.77 -15.96
C ILE A 43 -67.98 53.89 -17.20
N ILE A 44 -68.55 54.20 -18.36
CA ILE A 44 -68.30 53.44 -19.60
C ILE A 44 -66.83 53.53 -20.01
N PHE A 45 -66.21 54.71 -19.98
CA PHE A 45 -64.78 54.87 -20.23
C PHE A 45 -63.90 54.17 -19.19
N ALA A 46 -64.30 54.17 -17.91
CA ALA A 46 -63.60 53.42 -16.86
C ALA A 46 -63.70 51.90 -17.07
N VAL A 47 -64.86 51.38 -17.47
CA VAL A 47 -65.06 49.95 -17.78
C VAL A 47 -64.30 49.54 -19.04
N ILE A 48 -64.37 50.34 -20.12
CA ILE A 48 -63.60 50.10 -21.35
C ILE A 48 -62.09 50.17 -21.06
N GLY A 49 -61.65 51.15 -20.28
CA GLY A 49 -60.25 51.28 -19.84
C GLY A 49 -59.78 50.11 -18.99
N ALA A 50 -60.60 49.62 -18.06
CA ALA A 50 -60.30 48.45 -17.23
C ALA A 50 -60.25 47.15 -18.05
N VAL A 51 -61.18 46.96 -19.00
CA VAL A 51 -61.16 45.81 -19.92
C VAL A 51 -59.94 45.87 -20.84
N PHE A 52 -59.62 47.03 -21.40
CA PHE A 52 -58.43 47.22 -22.24
C PHE A 52 -57.14 46.96 -21.46
N ALA A 53 -56.98 47.54 -20.27
CA ALA A 53 -55.83 47.31 -19.40
C ALA A 53 -55.71 45.84 -18.97
N GLY A 54 -56.84 45.18 -18.65
CA GLY A 54 -56.89 43.75 -18.36
C GLY A 54 -56.50 42.88 -19.56
N SER A 55 -56.96 43.20 -20.77
CA SER A 55 -56.60 42.50 -21.99
C SER A 55 -55.13 42.68 -22.37
N VAL A 56 -54.58 43.89 -22.22
CA VAL A 56 -53.14 44.16 -22.44
C VAL A 56 -52.29 43.44 -21.40
N GLY A 57 -52.67 43.48 -20.12
CA GLY A 57 -51.98 42.76 -19.04
C GLY A 57 -52.00 41.25 -19.23
N ALA A 58 -53.15 40.67 -19.60
CA ALA A 58 -53.28 39.25 -19.89
C ALA A 58 -52.48 38.82 -21.13
N GLY A 59 -52.50 39.62 -22.20
CA GLY A 59 -51.70 39.38 -23.41
C GLY A 59 -50.20 39.47 -23.15
N TYR A 60 -49.77 40.43 -22.32
CA TYR A 60 -48.37 40.54 -21.91
C TYR A 60 -47.94 39.36 -21.02
N PHE A 61 -48.73 38.99 -20.02
CA PHE A 61 -48.48 37.79 -19.19
C PHE A 61 -48.40 36.53 -20.06
N ALA A 62 -49.33 36.35 -21.01
CA ALA A 62 -49.30 35.23 -21.94
C ALA A 62 -48.01 35.20 -22.78
N SER A 63 -47.52 36.36 -23.26
CA SER A 63 -46.26 36.44 -24.01
C SER A 63 -45.04 36.06 -23.17
N LEU A 64 -45.04 36.35 -21.85
CA LEU A 64 -43.95 35.99 -20.93
C LEU A 64 -43.93 34.50 -20.54
N VAL A 65 -45.00 33.75 -20.80
CA VAL A 65 -45.09 32.32 -20.47
C VAL A 65 -45.32 31.43 -21.70
N ALA A 66 -45.32 31.99 -22.91
CA ALA A 66 -45.61 31.27 -24.15
C ALA A 66 -44.58 30.17 -24.47
N GLU A 67 -43.34 30.31 -24.01
CA GLU A 67 -42.25 29.34 -24.19
C GLU A 67 -42.12 28.36 -23.02
N GLU A 68 -42.96 28.45 -21.99
CA GLU A 68 -42.91 27.55 -20.82
C GLU A 68 -43.53 26.18 -21.17
N PRO A 69 -42.78 25.06 -21.08
CA PRO A 69 -43.28 23.75 -21.51
C PRO A 69 -44.42 23.25 -20.60
N LEU A 70 -45.42 22.61 -21.20
CA LEU A 70 -46.61 22.07 -20.53
C LEU A 70 -46.32 20.77 -19.76
N ARG A 71 -45.44 20.82 -18.75
CA ARG A 71 -45.08 19.68 -17.88
C ARG A 71 -46.31 19.01 -17.27
N SER A 72 -46.32 17.68 -17.26
CA SER A 72 -47.32 16.81 -16.63
C SER A 72 -47.37 16.97 -15.10
N LYS A 73 -48.34 16.30 -14.45
CA LYS A 73 -48.39 16.24 -12.98
C LYS A 73 -47.19 15.47 -12.43
N GLU A 74 -46.80 14.42 -13.13
CA GLU A 74 -45.72 13.50 -12.79
C GLU A 74 -44.38 14.23 -12.89
N GLU A 75 -44.07 14.87 -14.01
CA GLU A 75 -42.83 15.66 -14.19
C GLU A 75 -42.71 16.80 -13.17
N LEU A 76 -43.81 17.49 -12.82
CA LEU A 76 -43.79 18.57 -11.83
C LEU A 76 -43.61 18.07 -10.40
N ARG A 77 -44.14 16.88 -10.07
CA ARG A 77 -43.89 16.23 -8.78
C ARG A 77 -42.46 15.74 -8.70
N ASP A 78 -41.95 15.06 -9.72
CA ASP A 78 -40.57 14.57 -9.74
C ASP A 78 -39.57 15.73 -9.63
N GLN A 79 -39.81 16.86 -10.32
CA GLN A 79 -38.98 18.08 -10.18
C GLN A 79 -39.04 18.76 -8.80
N VAL A 80 -40.01 18.40 -7.95
CA VAL A 80 -40.22 19.01 -6.62
C VAL A 80 -39.91 18.03 -5.48
N PHE A 81 -39.94 16.72 -5.73
CA PHE A 81 -39.61 15.66 -4.77
C PHE A 81 -38.24 15.01 -4.99
N ASN A 82 -37.52 15.32 -6.08
CA ASN A 82 -36.15 14.84 -6.31
C ASN A 82 -35.12 15.64 -5.49
N TYR A 83 -35.12 15.42 -4.17
CA TYR A 83 -34.17 16.03 -3.25
C TYR A 83 -32.79 15.38 -3.38
N GLU A 84 -31.74 16.18 -3.60
CA GLU A 84 -30.36 15.68 -3.49
C GLU A 84 -30.04 15.45 -2.00
N GLU A 85 -29.89 14.19 -1.57
CA GLU A 85 -29.43 13.82 -0.22
C GLU A 85 -27.95 13.40 -0.25
N THR A 86 -27.21 13.80 0.78
CA THR A 86 -25.77 13.58 0.85
C THR A 86 -25.44 12.17 1.34
N SER A 87 -24.84 11.38 0.46
CA SER A 87 -24.44 9.99 0.72
C SER A 87 -23.57 9.80 1.96
N GLU A 88 -23.72 8.63 2.57
CA GLU A 88 -23.12 8.25 3.84
C GLU A 88 -22.12 7.11 3.66
N MET A 89 -20.99 7.19 4.35
CA MET A 89 -19.96 6.17 4.36
C MET A 89 -19.93 5.42 5.70
N TYR A 90 -19.59 4.14 5.62
CA TYR A 90 -19.53 3.22 6.74
C TYR A 90 -18.22 2.42 6.68
N PHE A 91 -17.60 2.22 7.84
CA PHE A 91 -16.62 1.16 8.08
C PHE A 91 -17.30 -0.23 7.96
N ALA A 92 -16.51 -1.28 8.15
CA ALA A 92 -17.03 -2.63 8.38
C ALA A 92 -18.03 -2.67 9.55
N ASP A 93 -18.79 -3.77 9.65
CA ASP A 93 -19.78 -4.02 10.70
C ASP A 93 -20.88 -2.94 10.78
N ASN A 94 -21.11 -2.21 9.69
CA ASN A 94 -22.02 -1.08 9.54
C ASN A 94 -21.73 0.10 10.49
N ILE A 95 -20.47 0.30 10.90
CA ILE A 95 -20.07 1.39 11.79
C ILE A 95 -19.95 2.70 10.98
N TYR A 96 -20.81 3.68 11.27
CA TYR A 96 -20.86 4.97 10.55
C TYR A 96 -19.53 5.76 10.60
N LEU A 97 -18.98 6.08 9.43
CA LEU A 97 -17.79 6.92 9.27
C LEU A 97 -18.18 8.41 9.25
N GLY A 98 -19.14 8.75 8.39
CA GLY A 98 -19.67 10.10 8.17
C GLY A 98 -20.20 10.31 6.75
N LYS A 99 -20.74 11.50 6.48
CA LYS A 99 -21.19 11.91 5.13
C LYS A 99 -20.02 12.23 4.19
N ILE A 100 -20.28 12.08 2.89
CA ILE A 100 -19.44 12.60 1.81
C ILE A 100 -19.51 14.13 1.79
N ASN A 101 -18.45 14.80 1.32
CA ASN A 101 -18.47 16.25 1.16
C ASN A 101 -19.33 16.62 -0.07
N SER A 102 -20.37 17.43 0.16
CA SER A 102 -21.26 18.02 -0.86
C SER A 102 -21.29 19.54 -0.72
N ASP A 103 -21.66 20.26 -1.78
CA ASP A 103 -21.83 21.72 -1.73
C ASP A 103 -22.97 22.16 -0.81
N ILE A 104 -23.97 21.27 -0.63
CA ILE A 104 -25.09 21.43 0.29
C ILE A 104 -25.43 20.09 0.94
N GLU A 105 -25.59 20.07 2.26
CA GLU A 105 -26.14 18.93 2.98
C GLU A 105 -27.67 19.01 3.01
N ARG A 106 -28.34 17.89 2.74
CA ARG A 106 -29.75 17.67 3.06
C ARG A 106 -29.96 16.33 3.76
N ARG A 107 -31.15 16.17 4.32
CA ARG A 107 -31.79 14.90 4.67
C ARG A 107 -33.30 15.02 4.47
N GLN A 108 -33.93 14.06 3.80
CA GLN A 108 -35.39 14.05 3.66
C GLN A 108 -36.08 13.75 5.00
N ILE A 109 -37.21 14.42 5.24
CA ILE A 109 -38.15 14.10 6.31
C ILE A 109 -39.60 14.24 5.83
N THR A 110 -40.50 13.39 6.32
CA THR A 110 -41.94 13.49 6.05
C THR A 110 -42.62 14.48 6.99
N LEU A 111 -43.73 15.07 6.57
CA LEU A 111 -44.39 16.18 7.30
C LEU A 111 -44.84 15.78 8.71
N ASP A 112 -45.25 14.53 8.92
CA ASP A 112 -45.65 13.97 10.22
C ASP A 112 -44.50 13.87 11.24
N GLN A 113 -43.26 14.00 10.79
CA GLN A 113 -42.05 13.96 11.61
C GLN A 113 -41.44 15.35 11.86
N VAL A 114 -42.21 16.42 11.64
CA VAL A 114 -41.85 17.81 11.95
C VAL A 114 -42.68 18.31 13.13
N SER A 115 -42.05 19.00 14.09
CA SER A 115 -42.74 19.60 15.24
C SER A 115 -43.83 20.58 14.78
N GLN A 116 -45.03 20.48 15.35
CA GLN A 116 -46.14 21.39 15.03
C GLN A 116 -45.73 22.86 15.21
N TYR A 117 -44.96 23.18 16.26
CA TYR A 117 -44.43 24.53 16.47
C TYR A 117 -43.58 25.03 15.31
N ALA A 118 -42.93 24.15 14.54
CA ALA A 118 -42.14 24.52 13.37
C ALA A 118 -43.01 24.70 12.11
N LEU A 119 -44.08 23.91 11.96
CA LEU A 119 -45.09 24.12 10.93
C LEU A 119 -45.78 25.48 11.14
N ASP A 120 -46.32 25.70 12.33
CA ASP A 120 -46.96 26.96 12.75
C ASP A 120 -46.03 28.17 12.60
N ALA A 121 -44.74 28.02 12.95
CA ALA A 121 -43.75 29.07 12.82
C ALA A 121 -43.45 29.43 11.36
N VAL A 122 -43.41 28.45 10.45
CA VAL A 122 -43.23 28.69 9.00
C VAL A 122 -44.48 29.33 8.41
N LEU A 123 -45.67 28.79 8.68
CA LEU A 123 -46.94 29.34 8.20
C LEU A 123 -47.14 30.80 8.66
N ALA A 124 -47.05 31.06 9.96
CA ALA A 124 -47.19 32.42 10.50
C ALA A 124 -46.13 33.41 9.99
N THR A 125 -44.99 32.93 9.47
CA THR A 125 -43.87 33.78 9.07
C THR A 125 -43.80 34.02 7.58
N GLU A 126 -43.92 32.98 6.77
CA GLU A 126 -43.70 33.05 5.33
C GLU A 126 -45.02 33.15 4.55
N ASP A 127 -46.14 32.56 5.05
CA ASP A 127 -47.42 32.54 4.34
C ASP A 127 -48.63 32.26 5.25
N GLU A 128 -49.12 33.29 5.95
CA GLU A 128 -50.21 33.22 6.94
C GLU A 128 -51.52 32.64 6.38
N TYR A 129 -51.75 32.81 5.06
CA TYR A 129 -52.97 32.40 4.36
C TYR A 129 -52.73 31.23 3.40
N PHE A 130 -51.69 30.43 3.64
CA PHE A 130 -51.30 29.31 2.79
C PHE A 130 -52.50 28.38 2.46
N GLU A 131 -53.29 28.00 3.48
CA GLU A 131 -54.47 27.15 3.33
C GLU A 131 -55.64 27.78 2.55
N GLU A 132 -55.71 29.12 2.45
CA GLU A 132 -56.82 29.82 1.78
C GLU A 132 -56.61 29.99 0.26
N HIS A 133 -55.36 29.98 -0.21
CA HIS A 133 -55.02 30.43 -1.57
C HIS A 133 -54.71 29.28 -2.54
N ASN A 134 -54.76 29.55 -3.84
CA ASN A 134 -54.38 28.60 -4.89
C ASN A 134 -53.11 29.09 -5.60
N GLY A 135 -51.93 28.82 -5.02
CA GLY A 135 -50.60 29.19 -5.53
C GLY A 135 -50.21 30.65 -5.37
N ILE A 136 -51.17 31.58 -5.38
CA ILE A 136 -50.94 33.03 -5.33
C ILE A 136 -51.97 33.76 -4.47
N VAL A 137 -51.56 34.89 -3.89
CA VAL A 137 -52.46 35.87 -3.23
C VAL A 137 -52.67 37.06 -4.18
N PRO A 138 -53.80 37.17 -4.91
CA PRO A 138 -53.98 38.21 -5.94
C PRO A 138 -53.89 39.63 -5.38
N LYS A 139 -54.37 39.85 -4.15
CA LYS A 139 -54.26 41.13 -3.42
C LYS A 139 -52.81 41.56 -3.21
N ALA A 140 -51.87 40.62 -3.07
CA ALA A 140 -50.44 40.92 -2.92
C ALA A 140 -49.80 41.30 -4.26
N ILE A 141 -50.16 40.61 -5.35
CA ILE A 141 -49.69 40.93 -6.71
C ILE A 141 -50.11 42.35 -7.12
N PHE A 142 -51.40 42.70 -6.97
CA PHE A 142 -51.87 44.07 -7.26
C PHE A 142 -51.24 45.13 -6.36
N ARG A 143 -50.94 44.80 -5.09
CA ARG A 143 -50.23 45.70 -4.17
C ARG A 143 -48.78 45.93 -4.62
N GLY A 144 -48.06 44.88 -5.01
CA GLY A 144 -46.68 44.98 -5.51
C GLY A 144 -46.60 45.84 -6.77
N VAL A 145 -47.45 45.58 -7.77
CA VAL A 145 -47.52 46.41 -8.99
C VAL A 145 -47.83 47.87 -8.66
N PHE A 146 -48.70 48.15 -7.68
CA PHE A 146 -48.97 49.51 -7.23
C PHE A 146 -47.79 50.15 -6.47
N GLN A 147 -47.08 49.39 -5.64
CA GLN A 147 -45.87 49.85 -4.92
C GLN A 147 -44.73 50.20 -5.89
N ASP A 148 -44.52 49.40 -6.93
CA ASP A 148 -43.51 49.64 -7.96
C ASP A 148 -43.89 50.88 -8.82
N VAL A 149 -45.16 50.98 -9.25
CA VAL A 149 -45.66 52.15 -10.03
C VAL A 149 -45.67 53.45 -9.21
N THR A 150 -45.78 53.37 -7.88
CA THR A 150 -45.72 54.54 -6.97
C THR A 150 -44.32 54.78 -6.38
N ASN A 151 -43.33 53.97 -6.76
CA ASN A 151 -41.93 54.10 -6.33
C ASN A 151 -41.78 54.11 -4.78
N SER A 152 -42.50 53.20 -4.10
CA SER A 152 -42.57 53.16 -2.63
C SER A 152 -41.31 52.58 -1.98
N ASP A 153 -40.77 53.29 -0.97
CA ASP A 153 -39.62 52.86 -0.14
C ASP A 153 -39.84 51.53 0.64
N SER A 154 -41.04 50.93 0.56
CA SER A 154 -41.40 49.71 1.29
C SER A 154 -42.11 48.68 0.42
N GLN A 155 -41.35 47.95 -0.39
CA GLN A 155 -41.84 46.72 -1.03
C GLN A 155 -42.19 45.68 0.05
N THR A 156 -43.49 45.38 0.21
CA THR A 156 -43.93 44.31 1.10
C THR A 156 -43.81 42.97 0.39
N GLY A 157 -42.86 42.13 0.81
CA GLY A 157 -42.72 40.76 0.30
C GLY A 157 -44.02 39.97 0.48
N GLY A 158 -44.65 39.61 -0.63
CA GLY A 158 -45.92 38.87 -0.68
C GLY A 158 -45.89 37.80 -1.75
N SER A 159 -44.89 36.91 -1.68
CA SER A 159 -44.80 35.70 -2.50
C SER A 159 -45.00 34.48 -1.63
N THR A 160 -45.84 33.54 -2.09
CA THR A 160 -46.33 32.39 -1.32
C THR A 160 -45.25 31.32 -1.11
N LEU A 161 -45.47 30.38 -0.18
CA LEU A 161 -44.63 29.18 -0.02
C LEU A 161 -44.49 28.42 -1.35
N THR A 162 -45.59 28.25 -2.08
CA THR A 162 -45.62 27.60 -3.40
C THR A 162 -44.76 28.35 -4.42
N GLN A 163 -44.81 29.69 -4.43
CA GLN A 163 -43.94 30.51 -5.30
C GLN A 163 -42.46 30.41 -4.90
N GLN A 164 -42.15 30.38 -3.60
CA GLN A 164 -40.78 30.14 -3.13
C GLN A 164 -40.26 28.76 -3.55
N LEU A 165 -41.09 27.71 -3.45
CA LEU A 165 -40.77 26.35 -3.86
C LEU A 165 -40.44 26.26 -5.35
N VAL A 166 -41.35 26.75 -6.21
CA VAL A 166 -41.16 26.81 -7.67
C VAL A 166 -39.87 27.55 -8.05
N LYS A 167 -39.60 28.69 -7.41
CA LYS A 167 -38.39 29.50 -7.62
C LYS A 167 -37.09 28.74 -7.26
N ASN A 168 -37.13 27.83 -6.29
CA ASN A 168 -35.93 27.13 -5.80
C ASN A 168 -35.67 25.77 -6.50
N GLN A 169 -36.60 25.22 -7.28
CA GLN A 169 -36.42 23.92 -7.97
C GLN A 169 -36.63 23.96 -9.48
N ILE A 170 -37.68 24.64 -9.96
CA ILE A 170 -38.12 24.54 -11.37
C ILE A 170 -37.52 25.66 -12.22
N LEU A 171 -37.19 26.80 -11.60
CA LEU A 171 -36.73 28.01 -12.28
C LEU A 171 -35.26 28.35 -11.96
N THR A 172 -34.63 29.08 -12.88
CA THR A 172 -33.27 29.61 -12.72
C THR A 172 -33.22 30.81 -11.78
N ASN A 173 -32.04 31.13 -11.22
CA ASN A 173 -31.84 32.23 -10.27
C ASN A 173 -31.79 33.65 -10.90
N GLU A 174 -32.22 33.82 -12.15
CA GLU A 174 -32.25 35.14 -12.82
C GLU A 174 -33.31 36.08 -12.22
N VAL A 175 -33.17 37.39 -12.43
CA VAL A 175 -34.18 38.38 -12.00
C VAL A 175 -34.81 39.04 -13.22
N SER A 176 -35.85 38.39 -13.75
CA SER A 176 -36.61 38.85 -14.92
C SER A 176 -38.13 38.87 -14.61
N TYR A 177 -38.86 39.78 -15.27
CA TYR A 177 -40.34 39.78 -15.23
C TYR A 177 -40.91 38.49 -15.82
N GLU A 178 -40.22 37.93 -16.82
CA GLU A 178 -40.54 36.65 -17.45
C GLU A 178 -40.51 35.50 -16.43
N ARG A 179 -39.41 35.36 -15.69
CA ARG A 179 -39.30 34.36 -14.62
C ARG A 179 -40.39 34.57 -13.56
N LYS A 180 -40.75 35.80 -13.19
CA LYS A 180 -41.82 36.04 -12.21
C LYS A 180 -43.21 35.67 -12.76
N ALA A 181 -43.46 35.82 -14.06
CA ALA A 181 -44.68 35.33 -14.71
C ALA A 181 -44.73 33.80 -14.75
N LYS A 182 -43.62 33.14 -15.10
CA LYS A 182 -43.44 31.68 -15.03
C LYS A 182 -43.62 31.14 -13.60
N GLU A 183 -43.07 31.83 -12.60
CA GLU A 183 -43.22 31.51 -11.17
C GLU A 183 -44.69 31.54 -10.72
N ILE A 184 -45.47 32.53 -11.15
CA ILE A 184 -46.92 32.62 -10.91
C ILE A 184 -47.66 31.45 -11.57
N LEU A 185 -47.41 31.20 -12.87
CA LEU A 185 -48.08 30.14 -13.62
C LEU A 185 -47.81 28.76 -13.03
N LEU A 186 -46.54 28.47 -12.71
CA LEU A 186 -46.11 27.19 -12.17
C LEU A 186 -46.61 26.99 -10.73
N ALA A 187 -46.65 28.04 -9.88
CA ALA A 187 -47.21 27.91 -8.53
C ALA A 187 -48.71 27.56 -8.58
N MET A 188 -49.49 28.23 -9.43
CA MET A 188 -50.90 27.88 -9.64
C MET A 188 -51.10 26.46 -10.20
N ARG A 189 -50.18 25.99 -11.06
CA ARG A 189 -50.20 24.63 -11.64
C ARG A 189 -49.80 23.56 -10.61
N LEU A 190 -48.86 23.86 -9.72
CA LEU A 190 -48.40 22.94 -8.68
C LEU A 190 -49.52 22.67 -7.66
N GLU A 191 -50.20 23.72 -7.20
CA GLU A 191 -51.37 23.64 -6.29
C GLU A 191 -52.60 22.97 -6.91
N HIS A 192 -52.65 22.87 -8.24
CA HIS A 192 -53.67 22.08 -8.92
C HIS A 192 -53.34 20.56 -8.94
N PHE A 193 -52.07 20.20 -8.73
CA PHE A 193 -51.56 18.84 -8.88
C PHE A 193 -51.06 18.19 -7.58
N MET A 194 -50.75 18.97 -6.55
CA MET A 194 -50.26 18.55 -5.24
C MET A 194 -51.15 19.10 -4.10
N THR A 195 -51.15 18.43 -2.95
CA THR A 195 -51.85 18.93 -1.75
C THR A 195 -51.01 19.99 -1.01
N LYS A 196 -51.64 20.67 -0.05
CA LYS A 196 -50.98 21.61 0.87
C LYS A 196 -49.86 20.94 1.64
N ASP A 197 -50.13 19.76 2.20
CA ASP A 197 -49.14 18.92 2.90
C ASP A 197 -47.95 18.58 2.00
N GLU A 198 -48.20 18.15 0.76
CA GLU A 198 -47.16 17.79 -0.21
C GLU A 198 -46.28 19.00 -0.60
N ILE A 199 -46.86 20.19 -0.71
CA ILE A 199 -46.14 21.44 -1.00
C ILE A 199 -45.34 21.92 0.22
N LEU A 200 -45.91 21.82 1.42
CA LEU A 200 -45.26 22.21 2.67
C LEU A 200 -44.10 21.27 2.99
N GLU A 201 -44.27 19.95 2.83
CA GLU A 201 -43.21 18.96 2.96
C GLU A 201 -42.05 19.27 2.00
N ALA A 202 -42.35 19.53 0.72
CA ALA A 202 -41.32 19.86 -0.26
C ALA A 202 -40.59 21.18 0.07
N TYR A 203 -41.32 22.24 0.44
CA TYR A 203 -40.71 23.49 0.88
C TYR A 203 -39.77 23.26 2.07
N LEU A 204 -40.21 22.53 3.09
CA LEU A 204 -39.45 22.24 4.31
C LEU A 204 -38.22 21.38 4.06
N ASN A 205 -38.20 20.54 3.02
CA ASN A 205 -37.03 19.74 2.61
C ASN A 205 -36.05 20.51 1.69
N ILE A 206 -36.52 21.48 0.92
CA ILE A 206 -35.73 22.20 -0.10
C ILE A 206 -35.09 23.48 0.40
N ILE A 207 -35.77 24.24 1.26
CA ILE A 207 -35.39 25.62 1.55
C ILE A 207 -34.01 25.69 2.25
N PRO A 208 -33.09 26.61 1.85
CA PRO A 208 -31.78 26.69 2.46
C PRO A 208 -31.84 27.30 3.87
N TYR A 209 -31.34 26.55 4.85
CA TYR A 209 -31.19 26.94 6.25
C TYR A 209 -29.76 27.41 6.56
N GLY A 210 -29.01 27.82 5.54
CA GLY A 210 -27.73 28.51 5.69
C GLY A 210 -26.58 27.53 5.88
N ARG A 211 -26.12 27.31 7.12
CA ARG A 211 -24.94 26.46 7.41
C ARG A 211 -25.08 25.59 8.66
N ASP A 212 -24.38 24.46 8.67
CA ASP A 212 -24.22 23.59 9.84
C ASP A 212 -23.08 24.06 10.76
N VAL A 213 -22.94 23.38 11.90
CA VAL A 213 -21.85 23.58 12.88
C VAL A 213 -20.44 23.43 12.29
N SER A 214 -20.29 22.64 11.23
CA SER A 214 -19.04 22.42 10.47
C SER A 214 -18.80 23.48 9.37
N GLY A 215 -19.73 24.42 9.19
CA GLY A 215 -19.70 25.46 8.16
C GLY A 215 -19.94 25.00 6.72
N GLN A 216 -20.53 23.81 6.51
CA GLN A 216 -21.11 23.36 5.23
C GLN A 216 -22.45 24.07 5.00
N ASN A 217 -22.88 24.25 3.75
CA ASN A 217 -24.21 24.81 3.49
C ASN A 217 -25.29 23.75 3.76
N ILE A 218 -26.47 24.14 4.24
CA ILE A 218 -27.57 23.20 4.54
C ILE A 218 -28.91 23.63 3.96
N ALA A 219 -29.71 22.65 3.55
CA ALA A 219 -31.13 22.77 3.23
C ALA A 219 -31.92 21.62 3.87
N GLY A 220 -33.22 21.81 4.05
CA GLY A 220 -34.08 20.85 4.73
C GLY A 220 -34.15 21.05 6.24
N ILE A 221 -35.36 21.00 6.81
CA ILE A 221 -35.61 21.32 8.22
C ILE A 221 -35.01 20.31 9.19
N GLU A 222 -34.96 19.02 8.82
CA GLU A 222 -34.27 17.98 9.59
C GLU A 222 -32.75 18.20 9.62
N THR A 223 -32.16 18.62 8.49
CA THR A 223 -30.76 19.06 8.42
C THR A 223 -30.51 20.28 9.29
N ALA A 224 -31.45 21.25 9.30
CA ALA A 224 -31.36 22.45 10.13
C ALA A 224 -31.39 22.10 11.63
N ALA A 225 -32.33 21.27 12.07
CA ALA A 225 -32.44 20.83 13.46
C ALA A 225 -31.16 20.10 13.92
N ARG A 226 -30.62 19.19 13.11
CA ARG A 226 -29.41 18.40 13.42
C ARG A 226 -28.11 19.22 13.31
N GLY A 227 -28.04 20.13 12.35
CA GLY A 227 -26.88 20.97 12.09
C GLY A 227 -26.73 22.10 13.10
N ILE A 228 -27.85 22.67 13.58
CA ILE A 228 -27.88 23.82 14.50
C ILE A 228 -28.00 23.39 15.96
N PHE A 229 -28.92 22.47 16.28
CA PHE A 229 -29.24 22.09 17.67
C PHE A 229 -28.88 20.64 18.02
N GLY A 230 -28.63 19.78 17.02
CA GLY A 230 -28.30 18.36 17.23
C GLY A 230 -29.48 17.43 17.49
N ILE A 231 -30.72 17.94 17.37
CA ILE A 231 -31.99 17.21 17.59
C ILE A 231 -32.72 16.97 16.25
N LYS A 232 -33.85 16.23 16.25
CA LYS A 232 -34.69 16.07 15.06
C LYS A 232 -35.63 17.27 14.87
N ALA A 233 -36.19 17.42 13.67
CA ALA A 233 -37.27 18.39 13.41
C ALA A 233 -38.53 18.12 14.28
N ALA A 234 -38.84 16.85 14.57
CA ALA A 234 -39.90 16.43 15.49
C ALA A 234 -39.71 16.97 16.93
N ASP A 235 -38.46 17.09 17.37
CA ASP A 235 -38.10 17.41 18.76
C ASP A 235 -37.97 18.94 19.01
N LEU A 236 -38.20 19.77 17.98
CA LEU A 236 -38.03 21.23 18.06
C LEU A 236 -39.01 21.88 19.04
N SER A 237 -38.46 22.47 20.10
CA SER A 237 -39.21 23.34 21.02
C SER A 237 -39.58 24.67 20.36
N LEU A 238 -40.63 25.34 20.87
CA LEU A 238 -41.13 26.63 20.35
C LEU A 238 -40.03 27.69 20.01
N PRO A 239 -39.06 28.02 20.88
CA PRO A 239 -38.01 28.98 20.52
C PRO A 239 -37.06 28.46 19.43
N GLN A 240 -36.75 27.17 19.38
CA GLN A 240 -35.88 26.56 18.37
C GLN A 240 -36.59 26.48 17.00
N ALA A 241 -37.86 26.10 17.00
CA ALA A 241 -38.75 26.12 15.85
C ALA A 241 -38.87 27.53 15.25
N ALA A 242 -39.17 28.54 16.09
CA ALA A 242 -39.24 29.93 15.69
C ALA A 242 -37.89 30.50 15.21
N TYR A 243 -36.77 29.97 15.71
CA TYR A 243 -35.44 30.33 15.21
C TYR A 243 -35.23 29.79 13.79
N ILE A 244 -35.47 28.48 13.58
CA ILE A 244 -35.31 27.81 12.28
C ILE A 244 -36.24 28.40 11.21
N ALA A 245 -37.53 28.58 11.50
CA ALA A 245 -38.48 29.23 10.60
C ALA A 245 -38.10 30.68 10.25
N GLY A 246 -37.29 31.33 11.10
CA GLY A 246 -36.73 32.65 10.84
C GLY A 246 -35.63 32.68 9.77
N ILE A 247 -34.86 31.59 9.62
CA ILE A 247 -33.62 31.54 8.82
C ILE A 247 -33.84 31.76 7.30
N PRO A 248 -34.83 31.13 6.61
CA PRO A 248 -35.00 31.21 5.15
C PRO A 248 -34.95 32.60 4.52
N GLN A 249 -35.40 33.64 5.23
CA GLN A 249 -35.37 35.03 4.75
C GLN A 249 -33.94 35.55 4.48
N ALA A 250 -32.94 35.14 5.27
CA ALA A 250 -31.55 35.52 5.08
C ALA A 250 -30.59 34.46 5.64
N PRO A 251 -30.44 33.29 4.98
CA PRO A 251 -29.95 32.09 5.64
C PRO A 251 -28.55 32.22 6.23
N TYR A 252 -27.60 32.71 5.43
CA TYR A 252 -26.22 32.95 5.87
C TYR A 252 -26.07 34.04 6.93
N THR A 253 -27.04 34.96 7.05
CA THR A 253 -27.05 36.02 8.06
C THR A 253 -27.53 35.48 9.39
N TYR A 254 -28.68 34.77 9.39
CA TYR A 254 -29.38 34.37 10.61
C TYR A 254 -28.86 33.07 11.24
N THR A 255 -28.28 32.14 10.46
CA THR A 255 -27.57 30.95 10.97
C THR A 255 -26.48 31.32 11.99
N PRO A 256 -26.23 30.54 13.05
CA PRO A 256 -25.25 30.93 14.07
C PRO A 256 -23.77 30.69 13.69
N PHE A 257 -23.47 29.94 12.62
CA PHE A 257 -22.10 29.54 12.26
C PHE A 257 -21.48 30.32 11.10
N TYR A 258 -20.15 30.32 11.04
CA TYR A 258 -19.36 30.79 9.91
C TYR A 258 -19.16 29.71 8.83
N SER A 259 -18.49 30.08 7.73
CA SER A 259 -18.01 29.14 6.70
C SER A 259 -16.72 28.43 7.12
N LYS A 260 -16.36 27.34 6.42
CA LYS A 260 -15.01 26.71 6.50
C LYS A 260 -14.54 26.41 7.94
N ASN A 261 -15.39 25.78 8.74
CA ASN A 261 -15.09 25.37 10.12
C ASN A 261 -14.61 26.48 11.08
N GLN A 262 -14.85 27.77 10.77
CA GLN A 262 -14.52 28.93 11.63
C GLN A 262 -15.41 29.05 12.89
N GLY A 263 -16.28 28.08 13.16
CA GLY A 263 -17.07 27.97 14.39
C GLY A 263 -18.29 28.91 14.46
N ILE A 264 -18.72 29.18 15.69
CA ILE A 264 -19.89 30.00 16.03
C ILE A 264 -19.53 31.49 15.87
N LYS A 265 -20.45 32.28 15.32
CA LYS A 265 -20.33 33.74 15.20
C LYS A 265 -20.23 34.43 16.55
N GLU A 266 -19.60 35.59 16.59
CA GLU A 266 -19.60 36.47 17.75
C GLU A 266 -21.01 36.97 18.10
N ARG A 267 -21.21 37.29 19.38
CA ARG A 267 -22.52 37.61 19.99
C ARG A 267 -23.33 38.63 19.20
N GLU A 268 -22.69 39.67 18.66
CA GLU A 268 -23.33 40.72 17.87
C GLU A 268 -23.99 40.18 16.60
N LYS A 269 -23.33 39.28 15.88
CA LYS A 269 -23.88 38.66 14.66
C LYS A 269 -24.89 37.56 14.97
N LEU A 270 -24.75 36.84 16.09
CA LEU A 270 -25.77 35.88 16.56
C LEU A 270 -27.13 36.57 16.82
N MET A 271 -27.10 37.82 17.31
CA MET A 271 -28.32 38.57 17.60
C MET A 271 -29.20 38.83 16.36
N TYR A 272 -28.67 38.75 15.13
CA TYR A 272 -29.51 38.85 13.93
C TYR A 272 -30.54 37.71 13.84
N GLY A 273 -30.09 36.45 14.03
CA GLY A 273 -30.99 35.29 14.08
C GLY A 273 -31.91 35.32 15.30
N VAL A 274 -31.38 35.67 16.49
CA VAL A 274 -32.18 35.75 17.73
C VAL A 274 -33.25 36.86 17.67
N ASN A 275 -32.99 37.96 16.96
CA ASN A 275 -33.99 39.00 16.74
C ASN A 275 -35.04 38.58 15.71
N ARG A 276 -34.65 37.88 14.62
CA ARG A 276 -35.59 37.29 13.67
C ARG A 276 -36.49 36.25 14.33
N MET A 277 -35.96 35.37 15.19
CA MET A 277 -36.75 34.45 16.04
C MET A 277 -37.83 35.19 16.85
N LYS A 278 -37.49 36.35 17.43
CA LYS A 278 -38.45 37.15 18.21
C LYS A 278 -39.53 37.79 17.35
N THR A 279 -39.26 38.06 16.07
CA THR A 279 -40.27 38.44 15.06
C THR A 279 -41.16 37.26 14.69
N VAL A 280 -40.60 36.05 14.52
CA VAL A 280 -41.38 34.82 14.25
C VAL A 280 -42.34 34.52 15.41
N LEU A 281 -41.84 34.48 16.66
CA LEU A 281 -42.67 34.31 17.85
C LEU A 281 -43.81 35.35 17.94
N PHE A 282 -43.53 36.60 17.57
CA PHE A 282 -44.56 37.65 17.52
C PHE A 282 -45.63 37.36 16.46
N ARG A 283 -45.25 36.89 15.26
CA ARG A 283 -46.21 36.50 14.21
C ARG A 283 -47.04 35.28 14.59
N MET A 284 -46.43 34.24 15.17
CA MET A 284 -47.14 33.06 15.68
C MET A 284 -48.22 33.43 16.69
N ARG A 285 -47.93 34.41 17.56
CA ARG A 285 -48.90 34.93 18.53
C ARG A 285 -50.01 35.72 17.85
N ASP A 286 -49.67 36.63 16.94
CA ASP A 286 -50.65 37.52 16.29
C ASP A 286 -51.60 36.74 15.34
N ALA A 287 -51.12 35.66 14.72
CA ALA A 287 -51.93 34.69 13.97
C ALA A 287 -52.64 33.64 14.86
N GLY A 288 -52.42 33.65 16.18
CA GLY A 288 -53.16 32.84 17.15
C GLY A 288 -52.63 31.43 17.42
N TYR A 289 -51.50 31.02 16.83
CA TYR A 289 -50.88 29.70 17.04
C TYR A 289 -50.31 29.50 18.46
N ILE A 290 -49.89 30.58 19.14
CA ILE A 290 -49.37 30.52 20.51
C ILE A 290 -50.00 31.58 21.41
N THR A 291 -50.12 31.27 22.70
CA THR A 291 -50.66 32.20 23.68
C THR A 291 -49.68 33.34 24.00
N ASP A 292 -50.24 34.41 24.54
CA ASP A 292 -49.50 35.55 25.07
C ASP A 292 -48.65 35.20 26.32
N ALA A 293 -48.76 33.97 26.85
CA ALA A 293 -47.90 33.42 27.91
C ALA A 293 -46.67 32.71 27.30
N GLU A 294 -46.89 31.73 26.42
CA GLU A 294 -45.85 31.01 25.67
C GLU A 294 -44.96 31.99 24.88
N TRP A 295 -45.56 33.01 24.27
CA TRP A 295 -44.83 34.09 23.60
C TRP A 295 -43.84 34.80 24.53
N LYS A 296 -44.23 35.09 25.78
CA LYS A 296 -43.36 35.78 26.75
C LYS A 296 -42.23 34.87 27.22
N GLU A 297 -42.51 33.59 27.43
CA GLU A 297 -41.53 32.58 27.84
C GLU A 297 -40.50 32.30 26.74
N ALA A 298 -40.94 31.92 25.53
CA ALA A 298 -40.06 31.64 24.39
C ALA A 298 -39.24 32.87 23.95
N LYS A 299 -39.77 34.09 24.12
CA LYS A 299 -39.04 35.34 23.85
C LYS A 299 -37.97 35.67 24.89
N ALA A 300 -38.11 35.18 26.13
CA ALA A 300 -37.14 35.33 27.20
C ALA A 300 -36.07 34.23 27.20
N TYR A 301 -36.35 33.07 26.60
CA TYR A 301 -35.44 31.95 26.46
C TYR A 301 -34.16 32.32 25.66
N ASP A 302 -32.99 31.98 26.20
CA ASP A 302 -31.72 32.09 25.47
C ASP A 302 -31.48 30.84 24.62
N VAL A 303 -31.87 30.92 23.35
CA VAL A 303 -31.68 29.86 22.35
C VAL A 303 -30.19 29.61 22.01
N THR A 304 -29.28 30.53 22.36
CA THR A 304 -27.87 30.42 21.95
C THR A 304 -27.09 29.36 22.73
N LYS A 305 -27.57 28.99 23.92
CA LYS A 305 -27.02 27.88 24.71
C LYS A 305 -27.27 26.49 24.06
N ASP A 306 -28.27 26.39 23.19
CA ASP A 306 -28.69 25.15 22.53
C ASP A 306 -27.88 24.89 21.25
N PHE A 307 -27.08 25.87 20.79
CA PHE A 307 -26.28 25.73 19.57
C PHE A 307 -25.20 24.65 19.75
N ARG A 308 -25.19 23.72 18.79
CA ARG A 308 -24.26 22.60 18.71
C ARG A 308 -22.81 23.10 18.64
N GLN A 309 -21.91 22.38 19.31
CA GLN A 309 -20.48 22.70 19.36
C GLN A 309 -19.71 22.05 18.19
N PRO A 310 -18.63 22.70 17.67
CA PRO A 310 -17.81 22.18 16.58
C PRO A 310 -17.36 20.72 16.75
N SER A 311 -17.59 19.91 15.71
CA SER A 311 -17.22 18.49 15.66
C SER A 311 -16.46 18.18 14.36
N ARG A 312 -15.29 17.53 14.45
CA ARG A 312 -14.46 17.22 13.28
C ARG A 312 -15.17 16.29 12.28
N ARG A 313 -15.12 16.65 11.00
CA ARG A 313 -15.68 15.92 9.84
C ARG A 313 -15.06 14.53 9.70
N ALA A 314 -15.68 13.65 8.90
CA ALA A 314 -15.05 12.37 8.52
C ALA A 314 -13.71 12.58 7.82
N THR A 315 -13.65 13.51 6.86
CA THR A 315 -12.40 13.88 6.16
C THR A 315 -11.31 14.46 7.08
N GLU A 316 -11.67 14.98 8.26
CA GLU A 316 -10.71 15.56 9.24
C GLU A 316 -10.28 14.55 10.31
N ARG A 317 -11.03 13.45 10.49
CA ARG A 317 -10.71 12.35 11.42
C ARG A 317 -10.06 11.16 10.72
N TYR A 318 -10.44 10.93 9.47
CA TYR A 318 -10.10 9.75 8.68
C TYR A 318 -9.80 10.13 7.21
N PRO A 319 -8.88 11.06 6.93
CA PRO A 319 -8.68 11.61 5.59
C PRO A 319 -8.38 10.53 4.53
N TYR A 320 -7.36 9.68 4.76
CA TYR A 320 -6.99 8.63 3.79
C TYR A 320 -8.13 7.64 3.50
N VAL A 321 -8.84 7.14 4.53
CA VAL A 321 -9.97 6.20 4.38
C VAL A 321 -11.12 6.86 3.63
N THR A 322 -11.44 8.11 3.98
CA THR A 322 -12.53 8.86 3.36
C THR A 322 -12.25 9.14 1.88
N GLN A 323 -10.99 9.38 1.51
CA GLN A 323 -10.59 9.58 0.12
C GLN A 323 -10.56 8.25 -0.67
N GLU A 324 -10.05 7.17 -0.10
CA GLU A 324 -10.08 5.84 -0.76
C GLU A 324 -11.50 5.35 -1.01
N ILE A 325 -12.40 5.50 -0.03
CA ILE A 325 -13.81 5.12 -0.19
C ILE A 325 -14.47 5.94 -1.30
N GLN A 326 -14.24 7.27 -1.34
CA GLN A 326 -14.79 8.12 -2.41
C GLN A 326 -14.22 7.73 -3.78
N ASN A 327 -12.90 7.62 -3.93
CA ASN A 327 -12.27 7.27 -5.21
C ASN A 327 -12.81 5.95 -5.77
N ARG A 328 -12.83 4.87 -4.96
CA ARG A 328 -13.29 3.56 -5.42
C ARG A 328 -14.80 3.52 -5.64
N THR A 329 -15.57 4.34 -4.92
CA THR A 329 -17.01 4.51 -5.19
C THR A 329 -17.26 5.20 -6.54
N ILE A 330 -16.45 6.20 -6.91
CA ILE A 330 -16.52 6.83 -8.23
C ILE A 330 -16.20 5.81 -9.34
N GLU A 331 -15.13 5.02 -9.19
CA GLU A 331 -14.76 3.97 -10.14
C GLU A 331 -15.91 2.95 -10.33
N ILE A 332 -16.45 2.41 -9.23
CA ILE A 332 -17.55 1.43 -9.26
C ILE A 332 -18.84 2.03 -9.84
N LEU A 333 -19.25 3.24 -9.41
CA LEU A 333 -20.46 3.87 -9.92
C LEU A 333 -20.32 4.31 -11.39
N ALA A 334 -19.12 4.62 -11.87
CA ALA A 334 -18.88 4.90 -13.28
C ALA A 334 -19.16 3.67 -14.16
N GLU A 335 -18.74 2.48 -13.71
CA GLU A 335 -19.04 1.20 -14.37
C GLU A 335 -20.54 0.89 -14.34
N VAL A 336 -21.19 0.99 -13.18
CA VAL A 336 -22.64 0.75 -13.02
C VAL A 336 -23.48 1.72 -13.87
N LEU A 337 -23.08 3.00 -13.97
CA LEU A 337 -23.76 3.98 -14.82
C LEU A 337 -23.50 3.74 -16.32
N ALA A 338 -22.32 3.25 -16.70
CA ALA A 338 -22.00 2.90 -18.08
C ALA A 338 -22.78 1.65 -18.55
N GLU A 339 -22.84 0.59 -17.73
CA GLU A 339 -23.63 -0.62 -18.02
C GLU A 339 -25.12 -0.27 -18.17
N LYS A 340 -25.65 0.58 -17.27
CA LYS A 340 -27.05 1.07 -17.31
C LYS A 340 -27.38 1.88 -18.58
N ASP A 341 -26.41 2.62 -19.12
CA ASP A 341 -26.53 3.34 -20.40
C ASP A 341 -26.26 2.42 -21.63
N GLY A 342 -25.99 1.12 -21.42
CA GLY A 342 -25.77 0.14 -22.48
C GLY A 342 -24.37 0.17 -23.08
N ILE A 343 -23.36 0.57 -22.31
CA ILE A 343 -21.95 0.53 -22.70
C ILE A 343 -21.28 -0.72 -22.11
N ASP A 344 -20.57 -1.45 -22.95
CA ASP A 344 -19.78 -2.62 -22.60
C ASP A 344 -18.45 -2.27 -21.91
N THR A 345 -17.95 -3.21 -21.09
CA THR A 345 -16.72 -3.02 -20.29
C THR A 345 -15.48 -2.72 -21.15
N ASP A 346 -15.29 -3.45 -22.25
CA ASP A 346 -14.16 -3.24 -23.18
C ASP A 346 -14.12 -1.79 -23.71
N ARG A 347 -15.29 -1.24 -24.05
CA ARG A 347 -15.45 0.15 -24.51
C ARG A 347 -15.33 1.18 -23.38
N PHE A 348 -15.80 0.86 -22.17
CA PHE A 348 -15.64 1.73 -21.00
C PHE A 348 -14.18 1.86 -20.58
N GLU A 349 -13.43 0.76 -20.52
CA GLU A 349 -11.98 0.78 -20.23
C GLU A 349 -11.16 1.36 -21.38
N GLY A 350 -11.55 1.09 -22.64
CA GLY A 350 -10.78 1.42 -23.83
C GLY A 350 -10.87 2.88 -24.30
N ASP A 351 -11.93 3.62 -23.99
CA ASP A 351 -12.09 5.04 -24.35
C ASP A 351 -12.04 5.93 -23.10
N SER A 352 -10.91 6.63 -22.94
CA SER A 352 -10.67 7.52 -21.79
C SER A 352 -11.71 8.64 -21.66
N LYS A 353 -12.37 9.07 -22.74
CA LYS A 353 -13.42 10.10 -22.70
C LYS A 353 -14.76 9.54 -22.25
N ILE A 354 -15.02 8.26 -22.55
CA ILE A 354 -16.17 7.56 -21.99
C ILE A 354 -15.94 7.40 -20.49
N LYS A 355 -14.78 6.87 -20.06
CA LYS A 355 -14.43 6.74 -18.65
C LYS A 355 -14.53 8.08 -17.90
N GLU A 356 -13.87 9.14 -18.37
CA GLU A 356 -13.94 10.50 -17.79
C GLU A 356 -15.39 11.02 -17.67
N LYS A 357 -16.23 10.82 -18.71
CA LYS A 357 -17.65 11.22 -18.67
C LYS A 357 -18.43 10.51 -17.56
N TYR A 358 -18.21 9.20 -17.39
CA TYR A 358 -18.91 8.42 -16.36
C TYR A 358 -18.33 8.62 -14.96
N GLU A 359 -17.03 8.85 -14.81
CA GLU A 359 -16.41 9.26 -13.54
C GLU A 359 -16.97 10.62 -13.04
N ILE A 360 -17.18 11.59 -13.94
CA ILE A 360 -17.84 12.88 -13.61
C ILE A 360 -19.32 12.69 -13.23
N MET A 361 -20.04 11.77 -13.90
CA MET A 361 -21.42 11.44 -13.55
C MET A 361 -21.50 10.72 -12.19
N ALA A 362 -20.57 9.80 -11.95
CA ALA A 362 -20.44 9.03 -10.71
C ALA A 362 -20.06 9.90 -9.52
N ASP A 363 -19.13 10.85 -9.66
CA ASP A 363 -18.78 11.78 -8.59
C ASP A 363 -19.97 12.66 -8.18
N ARG A 364 -20.75 13.14 -9.15
CA ARG A 364 -21.99 13.87 -8.87
C ARG A 364 -22.99 12.98 -8.12
N SER A 365 -23.34 11.85 -8.72
CA SER A 365 -24.31 10.89 -8.18
C SER A 365 -23.91 10.44 -6.76
N MET A 366 -22.63 10.15 -6.53
CA MET A 366 -22.06 9.85 -5.22
C MET A 366 -22.28 10.96 -4.19
N ARG A 367 -22.32 12.25 -4.59
CA ARG A 367 -22.57 13.39 -3.69
C ARG A 367 -24.06 13.70 -3.50
N THR A 368 -24.92 13.36 -4.45
CA THR A 368 -26.33 13.83 -4.54
C THR A 368 -27.40 12.77 -4.32
N ASP A 369 -27.11 11.48 -4.52
CA ASP A 369 -28.18 10.47 -4.69
C ASP A 369 -28.44 9.64 -3.42
N GLY A 370 -27.90 10.08 -2.28
CA GLY A 370 -28.18 9.54 -0.94
C GLY A 370 -27.73 8.09 -0.70
N TYR A 371 -26.66 7.64 -1.36
CA TYR A 371 -26.14 6.28 -1.21
C TYR A 371 -25.65 5.98 0.21
N ARG A 372 -25.67 4.69 0.59
CA ARG A 372 -25.00 4.17 1.78
C ARG A 372 -23.87 3.24 1.34
N ILE A 373 -22.64 3.66 1.59
CA ILE A 373 -21.43 3.06 1.05
C ILE A 373 -20.72 2.32 2.19
N TYR A 374 -20.65 1.00 2.11
CA TYR A 374 -20.10 0.14 3.16
C TYR A 374 -18.73 -0.39 2.76
N SER A 375 -17.73 -0.13 3.60
CA SER A 375 -16.35 -0.54 3.36
C SER A 375 -15.94 -1.78 4.16
N THR A 376 -14.85 -2.41 3.74
CA THR A 376 -14.24 -3.58 4.42
C THR A 376 -13.35 -3.21 5.61
N ILE A 377 -13.07 -1.91 5.81
CA ILE A 377 -12.12 -1.42 6.81
C ILE A 377 -12.69 -1.62 8.21
N ASN A 378 -12.07 -2.47 9.01
CA ASN A 378 -12.40 -2.60 10.43
C ASN A 378 -11.89 -1.37 11.18
N LYS A 379 -12.81 -0.62 11.81
CA LYS A 379 -12.51 0.67 12.43
C LYS A 379 -11.44 0.58 13.52
N GLU A 380 -11.59 -0.34 14.47
CA GLU A 380 -10.66 -0.44 15.61
C GLU A 380 -9.26 -0.87 15.15
N LEU A 381 -9.18 -1.81 14.19
CA LEU A 381 -7.92 -2.20 13.58
C LEU A 381 -7.27 -1.04 12.81
N TYR A 382 -8.04 -0.21 12.12
CA TYR A 382 -7.54 1.00 11.47
C TYR A 382 -6.99 2.01 12.50
N ASP A 383 -7.79 2.37 13.51
CA ASP A 383 -7.38 3.28 14.58
C ASP A 383 -6.06 2.79 15.22
N LYS A 384 -6.00 1.51 15.61
CA LYS A 384 -4.85 0.93 16.33
C LYS A 384 -3.62 0.69 15.46
N MET A 385 -3.78 0.41 14.16
CA MET A 385 -2.62 0.33 13.24
C MET A 385 -2.01 1.71 12.98
N ASN A 386 -2.82 2.76 12.90
CA ASN A 386 -2.32 4.13 12.73
C ASN A 386 -1.72 4.68 14.05
N GLU A 387 -2.30 4.41 15.23
CA GLU A 387 -1.66 4.69 16.53
C GLU A 387 -0.25 4.07 16.66
N VAL A 388 -0.06 2.84 16.14
CA VAL A 388 1.25 2.19 16.08
C VAL A 388 2.19 2.90 15.08
N ALA A 389 1.68 3.33 13.93
CA ALA A 389 2.48 4.06 12.94
C ALA A 389 2.94 5.44 13.46
N ASP A 390 2.06 6.20 14.11
CA ASP A 390 2.34 7.52 14.67
C ASP A 390 3.37 7.45 15.81
N SER A 391 3.26 6.43 16.66
CA SER A 391 4.15 6.23 17.81
C SER A 391 5.48 5.53 17.47
N PHE A 392 5.68 5.08 16.23
CA PHE A 392 6.86 4.31 15.82
C PHE A 392 8.15 5.15 15.77
N ARG A 393 9.03 4.96 16.75
CA ARG A 393 10.24 5.79 16.93
C ARG A 393 11.44 5.42 16.03
N TYR A 394 11.33 4.37 15.22
CA TYR A 394 12.47 3.85 14.44
C TYR A 394 12.36 4.11 12.93
N TYR A 395 11.70 5.17 12.48
CA TYR A 395 11.62 5.50 11.05
C TYR A 395 12.99 5.81 10.43
N GLY A 396 13.78 6.68 11.05
CA GLY A 396 15.11 7.08 10.57
C GLY A 396 15.35 8.57 10.75
N TYR A 397 16.08 9.18 9.81
CA TYR A 397 16.32 10.61 9.77
C TYR A 397 15.15 11.38 9.14
N THR A 398 14.91 12.60 9.60
CA THR A 398 14.07 13.58 8.91
C THR A 398 14.98 14.57 8.21
N TYR A 399 14.85 14.71 6.89
CA TYR A 399 15.52 15.77 6.14
C TYR A 399 14.74 17.07 6.26
N THR A 400 15.41 18.21 6.06
CA THR A 400 14.79 19.52 5.97
C THR A 400 15.11 20.17 4.63
N SER A 401 14.18 20.96 4.12
CA SER A 401 14.33 21.75 2.89
C SER A 401 13.67 23.11 3.08
N GLU A 402 14.36 24.19 2.75
CA GLU A 402 13.71 25.51 2.69
C GLU A 402 12.77 25.58 1.48
N THR A 403 11.58 26.13 1.68
CA THR A 403 10.59 26.38 0.63
C THR A 403 9.89 27.70 0.89
N MET A 404 9.36 28.36 -0.13
CA MET A 404 8.58 29.58 0.08
C MET A 404 7.14 29.18 0.42
N ASP A 405 6.64 29.69 1.53
CA ASP A 405 5.24 29.61 1.92
C ASP A 405 4.38 30.51 1.02
N GLU A 406 3.37 29.95 0.37
CA GLU A 406 2.57 30.68 -0.63
C GLU A 406 1.62 31.72 0.00
N GLU A 407 1.21 31.52 1.27
CA GLU A 407 0.27 32.42 1.96
C GLU A 407 0.97 33.62 2.61
N SER A 408 2.17 33.43 3.19
CA SER A 408 2.94 34.50 3.85
C SER A 408 4.13 35.05 3.05
N GLY A 409 4.51 34.40 1.94
CA GLY A 409 5.63 34.81 1.08
C GLY A 409 7.02 34.67 1.71
N LYS A 410 7.15 33.84 2.77
CA LYS A 410 8.39 33.67 3.55
C LYS A 410 9.04 32.33 3.28
N MET A 411 10.37 32.26 3.41
CA MET A 411 11.06 30.98 3.47
C MET A 411 10.71 30.27 4.79
N ILE A 412 10.20 29.05 4.69
CA ILE A 412 9.91 28.14 5.80
C ILE A 412 10.71 26.84 5.65
N THR A 413 11.10 26.25 6.78
CA THR A 413 11.78 24.95 6.81
C THR A 413 10.75 23.84 6.75
N LYS A 414 10.60 23.18 5.59
CA LYS A 414 9.72 22.00 5.45
C LYS A 414 10.46 20.72 5.84
N GLU A 415 9.85 19.94 6.73
CA GLU A 415 10.33 18.59 7.05
C GLU A 415 10.00 17.58 5.93
N ASN A 416 10.92 16.65 5.73
CA ASN A 416 10.85 15.54 4.79
C ASN A 416 11.20 14.24 5.55
N PRO A 417 10.27 13.72 6.38
CA PRO A 417 10.49 12.49 7.13
C PRO A 417 10.50 11.26 6.21
N VAL A 418 11.00 10.13 6.73
CA VAL A 418 10.71 8.81 6.14
C VAL A 418 9.21 8.58 6.22
N GLN A 419 8.58 8.36 5.07
CA GLN A 419 7.18 7.98 4.93
C GLN A 419 7.01 6.46 5.07
N VAL A 420 5.76 6.04 5.27
CA VAL A 420 5.36 4.68 5.59
C VAL A 420 4.07 4.32 4.86
N GLY A 421 3.92 3.05 4.50
CA GLY A 421 2.68 2.52 3.93
C GLY A 421 2.50 1.07 4.39
N ALA A 422 1.29 0.68 4.75
CA ALA A 422 1.00 -0.70 5.12
C ALA A 422 -0.42 -1.10 4.69
N SER A 423 -0.62 -2.34 4.27
CA SER A 423 -1.94 -2.91 3.94
C SER A 423 -2.10 -4.28 4.59
N MET A 424 -3.27 -4.56 5.17
CA MET A 424 -3.65 -5.86 5.70
C MET A 424 -4.86 -6.41 4.95
N ILE A 425 -4.73 -7.61 4.39
CA ILE A 425 -5.71 -8.25 3.50
C ILE A 425 -6.09 -9.62 4.05
N GLU A 426 -7.38 -9.95 4.04
CA GLU A 426 -7.88 -11.30 4.32
C GLU A 426 -7.72 -12.21 3.08
N ASN A 427 -6.95 -13.28 3.21
CA ASN A 427 -6.44 -14.07 2.08
C ASN A 427 -7.54 -14.81 1.31
N HIS A 428 -8.63 -15.19 1.98
CA HIS A 428 -9.69 -16.02 1.40
C HIS A 428 -10.82 -15.20 0.75
N THR A 429 -10.80 -13.87 0.90
CA THR A 429 -11.87 -12.97 0.42
C THR A 429 -11.35 -11.79 -0.40
N GLY A 430 -10.11 -11.34 -0.19
CA GLY A 430 -9.59 -10.09 -0.77
C GLY A 430 -9.90 -8.84 0.05
N LYS A 431 -10.65 -8.95 1.16
CA LYS A 431 -11.02 -7.79 1.99
C LYS A 431 -9.78 -7.05 2.51
N VAL A 432 -9.65 -5.76 2.18
CA VAL A 432 -8.69 -4.87 2.85
C VAL A 432 -9.24 -4.57 4.25
N LEU A 433 -8.66 -5.19 5.27
CA LEU A 433 -9.13 -5.07 6.66
C LEU A 433 -8.71 -3.75 7.31
N SER A 434 -7.53 -3.25 6.96
CA SER A 434 -6.93 -2.02 7.48
C SER A 434 -5.70 -1.63 6.65
N PHE A 435 -5.35 -0.35 6.68
CA PHE A 435 -4.12 0.16 6.07
C PHE A 435 -3.55 1.35 6.86
N VAL A 436 -2.27 1.68 6.61
CA VAL A 436 -1.60 2.90 7.08
C VAL A 436 -1.24 3.71 5.86
N GLY A 437 -1.77 4.93 5.74
CA GLY A 437 -1.66 5.76 4.54
C GLY A 437 -0.42 6.66 4.48
N GLY A 438 0.26 6.91 5.61
CA GLY A 438 1.42 7.80 5.68
C GLY A 438 1.87 8.06 7.10
N ARG A 439 2.79 9.00 7.28
CA ARG A 439 3.28 9.47 8.60
C ARG A 439 2.39 10.48 9.30
N ASP A 440 1.69 11.27 8.51
CA ASP A 440 0.87 12.43 8.85
C ASP A 440 0.25 12.92 7.54
N TYR A 441 -1.08 13.10 7.50
CA TYR A 441 -1.80 13.53 6.31
C TYR A 441 -1.51 15.00 5.95
N GLU A 442 -1.30 15.86 6.95
CA GLU A 442 -1.03 17.29 6.74
C GLU A 442 0.39 17.54 6.20
N LEU A 443 1.31 16.60 6.43
CA LEU A 443 2.64 16.62 5.79
C LEU A 443 2.58 16.07 4.35
N GLU A 444 1.79 15.01 4.11
CA GLU A 444 1.68 14.31 2.83
C GLU A 444 0.32 13.60 2.66
N ALA A 445 -0.56 14.18 1.84
CA ALA A 445 -1.88 13.61 1.56
C ALA A 445 -1.87 12.36 0.64
N LEU A 446 -0.74 12.05 -0.02
CA LEU A 446 -0.60 10.87 -0.87
C LEU A 446 -0.71 9.58 -0.05
N ASN A 447 -1.65 8.70 -0.39
CA ASN A 447 -1.79 7.41 0.29
C ASN A 447 -0.66 6.46 -0.11
N HIS A 448 0.31 6.29 0.79
CA HIS A 448 1.48 5.44 0.58
C HIS A 448 1.18 3.93 0.57
N SER A 449 -0.03 3.50 0.95
CA SER A 449 -0.44 2.10 0.81
C SER A 449 -0.96 1.79 -0.60
N THR A 450 -1.81 2.68 -1.14
CA THR A 450 -2.69 2.42 -2.29
C THR A 450 -2.30 3.19 -3.56
N GLN A 451 -1.67 4.36 -3.42
CA GLN A 451 -1.40 5.29 -4.53
C GLN A 451 0.10 5.44 -4.84
N ALA A 452 0.99 5.20 -3.87
CA ALA A 452 2.43 5.36 -4.06
C ALA A 452 3.09 4.14 -4.72
N TYR A 453 3.22 4.18 -6.05
CA TYR A 453 3.99 3.20 -6.83
C TYR A 453 5.50 3.31 -6.52
N ARG A 454 6.12 2.20 -6.07
CA ARG A 454 7.51 2.10 -5.59
C ARG A 454 8.19 0.78 -5.92
N GLN A 455 9.52 0.78 -6.08
CA GLN A 455 10.28 -0.43 -6.37
C GLN A 455 10.23 -1.43 -5.21
N ASN A 456 9.53 -2.55 -5.39
CA ASN A 456 9.42 -3.60 -4.36
C ASN A 456 10.71 -4.42 -4.16
N GLY A 457 11.69 -4.27 -5.06
CA GLY A 457 13.03 -4.81 -4.93
C GLY A 457 13.02 -6.33 -4.73
N SER A 458 13.83 -6.80 -3.77
CA SER A 458 13.92 -8.22 -3.42
C SER A 458 12.62 -8.91 -2.92
N SER A 459 11.49 -8.20 -2.78
CA SER A 459 10.19 -8.84 -2.55
C SER A 459 9.52 -9.35 -3.83
N MET A 460 9.97 -8.94 -5.03
CA MET A 460 9.55 -9.49 -6.32
C MET A 460 9.97 -10.96 -6.54
N LYS A 461 11.01 -11.42 -5.82
CA LYS A 461 11.69 -12.70 -6.10
C LYS A 461 10.76 -13.92 -6.04
N PRO A 462 9.92 -14.12 -5.00
CA PRO A 462 8.92 -15.19 -4.99
C PRO A 462 7.98 -15.12 -6.20
N LEU A 463 7.44 -13.93 -6.48
CA LEU A 463 6.36 -13.67 -7.45
C LEU A 463 6.79 -13.93 -8.90
N LEU A 464 7.92 -13.35 -9.31
CA LEU A 464 8.36 -13.33 -10.73
C LEU A 464 9.42 -14.40 -11.06
N VAL A 465 10.03 -15.04 -10.05
CA VAL A 465 11.17 -15.95 -10.27
C VAL A 465 10.97 -17.32 -9.64
N TYR A 466 10.83 -17.41 -8.32
CA TYR A 466 10.91 -18.71 -7.63
C TYR A 466 9.61 -19.51 -7.77
N ALA A 467 8.42 -18.92 -7.55
CA ALA A 467 7.16 -19.63 -7.77
C ALA A 467 6.92 -19.97 -9.27
N PRO A 468 7.15 -19.06 -10.25
CA PRO A 468 7.16 -19.40 -11.66
C PRO A 468 8.09 -20.57 -12.01
N ALA A 469 9.32 -20.60 -11.49
CA ALA A 469 10.26 -21.70 -11.77
C ALA A 469 9.84 -23.05 -11.15
N ILE A 470 9.08 -23.06 -10.06
CA ILE A 470 8.47 -24.28 -9.49
C ILE A 470 7.27 -24.72 -10.35
N GLU A 471 6.38 -23.78 -10.72
CA GLU A 471 5.19 -24.02 -11.55
C GLU A 471 5.54 -24.51 -12.96
N TYR A 472 6.69 -24.09 -13.49
CA TYR A 472 7.29 -24.51 -14.75
C TYR A 472 8.13 -25.79 -14.67
N GLY A 473 8.28 -26.40 -13.49
CA GLY A 473 9.03 -27.66 -13.31
C GLY A 473 10.54 -27.52 -13.49
N VAL A 474 11.12 -26.36 -13.17
CA VAL A 474 12.57 -26.08 -13.28
C VAL A 474 13.29 -26.29 -11.94
N ILE A 475 12.64 -25.99 -10.81
CA ILE A 475 13.19 -26.23 -9.46
C ILE A 475 12.18 -26.84 -8.47
N GLY A 476 12.69 -27.61 -7.51
CA GLY A 476 12.08 -27.81 -6.20
C GLY A 476 12.77 -26.96 -5.15
N ALA A 477 12.27 -26.95 -3.91
CA ALA A 477 12.78 -26.09 -2.84
C ALA A 477 14.29 -26.26 -2.55
N GLY A 478 14.79 -27.48 -2.72
CA GLY A 478 16.20 -27.81 -2.49
C GLY A 478 17.12 -27.71 -3.70
N SER A 479 16.58 -27.45 -4.91
CA SER A 479 17.37 -27.48 -6.15
C SER A 479 18.59 -26.54 -6.10
N PRO A 480 19.75 -26.95 -6.63
CA PRO A 480 20.96 -26.14 -6.61
C PRO A 480 20.84 -24.93 -7.57
N LEU A 481 20.98 -23.73 -7.01
CA LEU A 481 21.19 -22.49 -7.75
C LEU A 481 22.66 -22.09 -7.73
N VAL A 482 23.06 -21.21 -8.66
CA VAL A 482 24.46 -20.79 -8.85
C VAL A 482 24.66 -19.35 -8.44
N ASP A 483 25.45 -19.15 -7.40
CA ASP A 483 25.83 -17.85 -6.86
C ASP A 483 27.27 -17.47 -7.27
N VAL A 484 27.43 -17.21 -8.57
CA VAL A 484 28.71 -16.89 -9.22
C VAL A 484 28.54 -15.66 -10.11
N LYS A 485 29.51 -14.73 -10.09
CA LYS A 485 29.47 -13.48 -10.87
C LYS A 485 29.49 -13.77 -12.38
N PHE A 486 28.91 -12.86 -13.17
CA PHE A 486 28.91 -12.88 -14.63
C PHE A 486 28.88 -11.46 -15.21
N ARG A 487 28.98 -11.34 -16.54
CA ARG A 487 28.79 -10.09 -17.27
C ARG A 487 28.08 -10.37 -18.60
N LYS A 488 27.02 -9.61 -18.90
CA LYS A 488 26.24 -9.66 -20.15
C LYS A 488 26.25 -8.25 -20.75
N GLY A 489 27.17 -7.97 -21.67
CA GLY A 489 27.44 -6.60 -22.14
C GLY A 489 27.96 -5.70 -21.01
N SER A 490 27.31 -4.56 -20.78
CA SER A 490 27.58 -3.67 -19.64
C SER A 490 27.02 -4.20 -18.30
N TYR A 491 26.04 -5.11 -18.31
CA TYR A 491 25.39 -5.59 -17.11
C TYR A 491 26.29 -6.59 -16.36
N ALA A 492 26.77 -6.19 -15.19
CA ALA A 492 27.60 -6.99 -14.29
C ALA A 492 27.04 -6.92 -12.85
N PRO A 493 25.97 -7.67 -12.55
CA PRO A 493 25.30 -7.60 -11.24
C PRO A 493 26.15 -8.18 -10.11
N GLY A 494 25.83 -7.77 -8.88
CA GLY A 494 26.43 -8.28 -7.65
C GLY A 494 25.37 -8.67 -6.61
N ASN A 495 25.79 -9.43 -5.60
CA ASN A 495 25.01 -9.65 -4.39
C ASN A 495 25.11 -8.43 -3.47
N TYR A 496 24.16 -8.31 -2.53
CA TYR A 496 24.11 -7.19 -1.57
C TYR A 496 25.38 -7.08 -0.72
N PHE A 497 25.95 -8.21 -0.31
CA PHE A 497 27.34 -8.30 0.14
C PHE A 497 28.18 -8.80 -1.04
N ASP A 498 29.39 -8.26 -1.27
CA ASP A 498 30.21 -8.65 -2.42
C ASP A 498 30.92 -10.00 -2.23
N ARG A 499 30.13 -11.07 -2.15
CA ARG A 499 30.57 -12.45 -1.98
C ARG A 499 29.79 -13.37 -2.92
N GLU A 500 30.52 -14.30 -3.52
CA GLU A 500 29.98 -15.45 -4.23
C GLU A 500 29.84 -16.62 -3.23
N LEU A 501 28.68 -17.29 -3.24
CA LEU A 501 28.41 -18.46 -2.41
C LEU A 501 28.56 -19.79 -3.17
N GLY A 502 28.84 -19.76 -4.48
CA GLY A 502 28.93 -20.96 -5.30
C GLY A 502 27.57 -21.65 -5.45
N VAL A 503 27.52 -22.98 -5.40
CA VAL A 503 26.24 -23.70 -5.47
C VAL A 503 25.57 -23.82 -4.09
N LEU A 504 24.33 -23.33 -3.98
CA LEU A 504 23.49 -23.37 -2.77
C LEU A 504 22.04 -23.80 -3.09
N PRO A 505 21.26 -24.31 -2.11
CA PRO A 505 19.85 -24.65 -2.32
C PRO A 505 18.97 -23.44 -2.66
N ALA A 506 17.93 -23.62 -3.48
CA ALA A 506 17.00 -22.56 -3.85
C ALA A 506 16.32 -21.91 -2.62
N ARG A 507 15.95 -22.70 -1.61
CA ARG A 507 15.41 -22.21 -0.32
C ARG A 507 16.39 -21.29 0.40
N GLU A 508 17.68 -21.62 0.43
CA GLU A 508 18.72 -20.81 1.06
C GLU A 508 19.01 -19.53 0.25
N SER A 509 19.01 -19.63 -1.09
CA SER A 509 19.13 -18.48 -1.99
C SER A 509 18.01 -17.47 -1.80
N LEU A 510 16.76 -17.94 -1.68
CA LEU A 510 15.59 -17.09 -1.42
C LEU A 510 15.63 -16.49 -0.01
N ALA A 511 15.93 -17.30 1.00
CA ALA A 511 16.04 -16.89 2.41
C ALA A 511 17.10 -15.81 2.62
N ARG A 512 18.30 -16.01 2.05
CA ARG A 512 19.39 -15.02 2.02
C ARG A 512 19.17 -13.92 0.97
N SER A 513 18.08 -13.98 0.20
CA SER A 513 17.72 -13.00 -0.83
C SER A 513 18.81 -12.70 -1.87
N GLN A 514 19.58 -13.71 -2.29
CA GLN A 514 20.71 -13.52 -3.20
C GLN A 514 20.29 -12.98 -4.58
N ASN A 515 21.17 -12.24 -5.26
CA ASN A 515 20.89 -11.61 -6.55
C ASN A 515 21.37 -12.50 -7.70
N LEU A 516 22.64 -12.92 -7.68
CA LEU A 516 23.27 -13.67 -8.78
C LEU A 516 22.48 -14.95 -9.10
N SER A 517 22.18 -15.73 -8.07
CA SER A 517 21.35 -16.94 -8.14
C SER A 517 19.95 -16.70 -8.69
N THR A 518 19.31 -15.59 -8.29
CA THR A 518 17.96 -15.22 -8.72
C THR A 518 17.92 -14.81 -10.19
N ILE A 519 18.87 -13.98 -10.64
CA ILE A 519 18.95 -13.55 -12.05
C ILE A 519 19.25 -14.75 -12.97
N ARG A 520 20.09 -15.68 -12.51
CA ARG A 520 20.41 -16.91 -13.24
C ARG A 520 19.23 -17.87 -13.33
N LEU A 521 18.40 -17.96 -12.28
CA LEU A 521 17.14 -18.69 -12.32
C LEU A 521 16.14 -18.02 -13.27
N TYR A 522 16.07 -16.68 -13.27
CA TYR A 522 15.21 -15.93 -14.19
C TYR A 522 15.63 -16.12 -15.66
N ASP A 523 16.93 -16.07 -15.98
CA ASP A 523 17.43 -16.37 -17.35
C ASP A 523 17.08 -17.80 -17.81
N GLN A 524 16.80 -18.76 -16.92
CA GLN A 524 16.31 -20.10 -17.30
C GLN A 524 14.81 -20.16 -17.63
N ILE A 525 14.01 -19.17 -17.21
CA ILE A 525 12.54 -19.15 -17.39
C ILE A 525 12.01 -17.97 -18.21
N ILE A 526 12.82 -16.94 -18.46
CA ILE A 526 12.38 -15.69 -19.10
C ILE A 526 11.71 -15.90 -20.46
N ASP A 527 12.18 -16.88 -21.24
CA ASP A 527 11.61 -17.23 -22.55
C ASP A 527 10.25 -17.96 -22.47
N ARG A 528 9.68 -18.10 -21.26
CA ARG A 528 8.33 -18.65 -20.99
C ARG A 528 7.32 -17.59 -20.52
N ASN A 529 7.67 -16.30 -20.61
CA ASN A 529 6.87 -15.15 -20.15
C ASN A 529 6.41 -15.21 -18.68
N PRO A 530 7.33 -15.35 -17.70
CA PRO A 530 6.97 -15.38 -16.28
C PRO A 530 6.31 -14.08 -15.76
N ILE A 531 6.31 -13.00 -16.55
CA ILE A 531 5.56 -11.78 -16.28
C ILE A 531 4.03 -12.00 -16.29
N ASP A 532 3.54 -13.00 -17.00
CA ASP A 532 2.11 -13.30 -17.10
C ASP A 532 1.49 -13.72 -15.75
N PHE A 533 2.29 -14.25 -14.82
CA PHE A 533 1.86 -14.48 -13.44
C PHE A 533 1.56 -13.16 -12.70
N LEU A 534 2.29 -12.07 -13.00
CA LEU A 534 2.00 -10.76 -12.41
C LEU A 534 0.78 -10.11 -13.06
N LYS A 535 0.57 -10.29 -14.38
CA LYS A 535 -0.66 -9.87 -15.08
C LYS A 535 -1.90 -10.55 -14.48
N LYS A 536 -1.84 -11.85 -14.19
CA LYS A 536 -2.90 -12.59 -13.48
C LYS A 536 -3.19 -12.07 -12.07
N MET A 537 -2.22 -11.45 -11.42
CA MET A 537 -2.36 -10.78 -10.11
C MET A 537 -2.59 -9.27 -10.26
N LYS A 538 -3.10 -8.83 -11.42
CA LYS A 538 -3.53 -7.46 -11.76
C LYS A 538 -2.52 -6.33 -11.45
N PHE A 539 -1.21 -6.63 -11.43
CA PHE A 539 -0.18 -5.58 -11.29
C PHE A 539 -0.25 -4.58 -12.46
N LYS A 540 -0.56 -3.30 -12.17
CA LYS A 540 -0.86 -2.27 -13.17
C LYS A 540 0.30 -2.00 -14.14
N ASN A 541 1.54 -2.22 -13.68
CA ASN A 541 2.76 -1.99 -14.47
C ASN A 541 3.34 -3.25 -15.14
N ALA A 542 2.68 -4.42 -15.06
CA ALA A 542 3.20 -5.72 -15.52
C ALA A 542 3.14 -5.92 -17.06
N THR A 543 3.92 -5.12 -17.79
CA THR A 543 4.05 -5.22 -19.26
C THR A 543 5.14 -6.20 -19.69
N ASP A 544 5.05 -6.74 -20.93
CA ASP A 544 6.08 -7.62 -21.49
C ASP A 544 7.46 -6.93 -21.57
N GLN A 545 7.47 -5.62 -21.84
CA GLN A 545 8.68 -4.81 -21.80
C GLN A 545 9.29 -4.80 -20.38
N ALA A 546 8.49 -4.62 -19.33
CA ALA A 546 8.95 -4.70 -17.95
C ALA A 546 9.50 -6.11 -17.59
N GLY A 547 8.89 -7.17 -18.12
CA GLY A 547 9.34 -8.56 -17.93
C GLY A 547 10.64 -8.93 -18.66
N SER A 548 10.90 -8.35 -19.83
CA SER A 548 12.01 -8.71 -20.74
C SER A 548 13.43 -8.51 -20.18
N GLY A 549 13.58 -7.67 -19.15
CA GLY A 549 14.87 -7.33 -18.57
C GLY A 549 15.30 -8.29 -17.45
N LEU A 550 16.54 -8.77 -17.46
CA LEU A 550 17.09 -9.59 -16.36
C LEU A 550 17.01 -8.90 -14.97
N SER A 551 16.98 -7.57 -14.93
CA SER A 551 16.81 -6.77 -13.71
C SER A 551 15.40 -6.86 -13.11
N ALA A 552 14.37 -7.22 -13.89
CA ALA A 552 13.00 -7.40 -13.39
C ALA A 552 12.93 -8.43 -12.26
N SER A 553 13.76 -9.48 -12.34
CA SER A 553 13.97 -10.50 -11.30
C SER A 553 14.40 -9.94 -9.93
N LEU A 554 14.82 -8.67 -9.86
CA LEU A 554 15.22 -7.97 -8.64
C LEU A 554 14.21 -6.89 -8.19
N GLY A 555 13.04 -6.77 -8.83
CA GLY A 555 11.98 -5.81 -8.44
C GLY A 555 12.25 -4.37 -8.83
N THR A 556 12.64 -4.13 -10.09
CA THR A 556 12.79 -2.78 -10.68
C THR A 556 11.48 -2.17 -11.18
N MET A 557 10.36 -2.89 -11.06
CA MET A 557 9.01 -2.40 -11.37
C MET A 557 8.45 -1.66 -10.16
N ASP A 558 7.87 -0.48 -10.38
CA ASP A 558 7.17 0.28 -9.34
C ASP A 558 5.77 -0.32 -9.11
N VAL A 559 5.39 -0.56 -7.86
CA VAL A 559 4.11 -1.18 -7.42
C VAL A 559 3.63 -0.56 -6.10
N THR A 560 2.34 -0.67 -5.77
CA THR A 560 1.77 -0.19 -4.50
C THR A 560 2.00 -1.20 -3.37
N VAL A 561 1.69 -0.81 -2.11
CA VAL A 561 1.75 -1.76 -0.98
C VAL A 561 0.58 -2.73 -1.04
N GLU A 562 -0.59 -2.28 -1.48
CA GLU A 562 -1.76 -3.12 -1.71
C GLU A 562 -1.47 -4.21 -2.78
N GLU A 563 -1.02 -3.84 -3.99
CA GLU A 563 -0.65 -4.79 -5.05
C GLU A 563 0.35 -5.85 -4.54
N ASN A 564 1.43 -5.38 -3.90
CA ASN A 564 2.50 -6.24 -3.42
C ASN A 564 2.08 -7.14 -2.23
N THR A 565 1.05 -6.75 -1.47
CA THR A 565 0.47 -7.58 -0.39
C THR A 565 -0.53 -8.60 -0.95
N ASN A 566 -1.41 -8.17 -1.86
CA ASN A 566 -2.41 -9.01 -2.49
C ASN A 566 -1.76 -10.15 -3.28
N ALA A 567 -0.65 -9.87 -3.99
CA ALA A 567 0.13 -10.87 -4.70
C ALA A 567 0.77 -11.93 -3.78
N PHE A 568 1.02 -11.60 -2.51
CA PHE A 568 1.49 -12.57 -1.51
C PHE A 568 0.32 -13.36 -0.91
N ALA A 569 -0.86 -12.75 -0.77
CA ALA A 569 -2.10 -13.45 -0.38
C ALA A 569 -2.45 -14.60 -1.35
N THR A 570 -2.12 -14.47 -2.65
CA THR A 570 -2.20 -15.56 -3.64
C THR A 570 -1.53 -16.85 -3.15
N PHE A 571 -0.34 -16.77 -2.56
CA PHE A 571 0.36 -17.97 -2.04
C PHE A 571 -0.31 -18.54 -0.79
N ALA A 572 -0.82 -17.66 0.07
CA ALA A 572 -1.53 -18.07 1.28
C ALA A 572 -2.85 -18.79 0.93
N ASN A 573 -3.58 -18.25 -0.04
CA ASN A 573 -4.83 -18.79 -0.59
C ASN A 573 -4.60 -19.92 -1.62
N GLY A 574 -3.57 -20.74 -1.42
CA GLY A 574 -3.34 -21.95 -2.21
C GLY A 574 -3.03 -21.73 -3.70
N GLY A 575 -2.67 -20.52 -4.13
CA GLY A 575 -2.40 -20.16 -5.53
C GLY A 575 -3.54 -19.47 -6.26
N GLN A 576 -4.68 -19.26 -5.59
CA GLN A 576 -5.81 -18.50 -6.10
C GLN A 576 -5.66 -17.02 -5.72
N PHE A 577 -5.51 -16.15 -6.71
CA PHE A 577 -5.56 -14.70 -6.51
C PHE A 577 -7.03 -14.27 -6.43
N ILE A 578 -7.35 -13.45 -5.43
CA ILE A 578 -8.60 -12.71 -5.35
C ILE A 578 -8.18 -11.25 -5.23
N GLU A 579 -8.74 -10.38 -6.06
CA GLU A 579 -8.39 -8.95 -6.08
C GLU A 579 -8.77 -8.27 -4.76
N SER A 580 -7.88 -7.40 -4.26
CA SER A 580 -8.12 -6.71 -3.01
C SER A 580 -9.07 -5.54 -3.17
N TYR A 581 -10.09 -5.48 -2.32
CA TYR A 581 -11.16 -4.50 -2.43
C TYR A 581 -11.45 -3.83 -1.08
N MET A 582 -11.99 -2.60 -1.17
CA MET A 582 -12.32 -1.78 0.00
C MET A 582 -13.82 -1.46 0.13
N ILE A 583 -14.61 -1.59 -0.93
CA ILE A 583 -16.07 -1.38 -0.93
C ILE A 583 -16.77 -2.74 -0.93
N GLU A 584 -17.45 -3.07 0.17
CA GLU A 584 -18.26 -4.29 0.28
C GLU A 584 -19.54 -4.17 -0.54
N ARG A 585 -20.28 -3.06 -0.37
CA ARG A 585 -21.57 -2.83 -1.02
C ARG A 585 -21.97 -1.35 -1.01
N ILE A 586 -22.82 -0.97 -1.96
CA ILE A 586 -23.45 0.35 -2.07
C ILE A 586 -24.96 0.12 -2.12
N GLU A 587 -25.73 0.78 -1.25
CA GLU A 587 -27.19 0.83 -1.28
C GLU A 587 -27.70 2.20 -1.72
N ASP A 588 -28.85 2.26 -2.38
CA ASP A 588 -29.60 3.51 -2.58
C ASP A 588 -30.34 3.95 -1.29
N MET A 589 -30.95 5.14 -1.32
CA MET A 589 -31.74 5.65 -0.18
C MET A 589 -32.84 4.69 0.31
N LYS A 590 -33.39 3.85 -0.58
CA LYS A 590 -34.48 2.91 -0.31
C LYS A 590 -33.98 1.57 0.24
N GLY A 591 -32.66 1.34 0.25
CA GLY A 591 -32.03 0.08 0.67
C GLY A 591 -31.93 -0.97 -0.45
N ASN A 592 -32.05 -0.58 -1.71
CA ASN A 592 -31.75 -1.47 -2.84
C ASN A 592 -30.22 -1.55 -3.02
N ILE A 593 -29.69 -2.75 -3.21
CA ILE A 593 -28.27 -2.96 -3.54
C ILE A 593 -28.00 -2.43 -4.96
N VAL A 594 -27.13 -1.43 -5.06
CA VAL A 594 -26.62 -0.83 -6.31
C VAL A 594 -25.35 -1.54 -6.75
N PHE A 595 -24.51 -1.92 -5.78
CA PHE A 595 -23.31 -2.73 -5.96
C PHE A 595 -23.10 -3.63 -4.74
N GLU A 596 -22.59 -4.84 -4.95
CA GLU A 596 -22.08 -5.73 -3.91
C GLU A 596 -20.90 -6.51 -4.50
N HIS A 597 -19.75 -6.48 -3.81
CA HIS A 597 -18.53 -7.10 -4.30
C HIS A 597 -18.67 -8.62 -4.37
N LYS A 598 -18.19 -9.20 -5.48
CA LYS A 598 -18.14 -10.65 -5.72
C LYS A 598 -16.70 -11.04 -5.98
N ALA A 599 -16.14 -11.84 -5.08
CA ALA A 599 -14.79 -12.36 -5.22
C ALA A 599 -14.73 -13.33 -6.41
N GLU A 600 -13.86 -13.04 -7.39
CA GLU A 600 -13.58 -13.90 -8.55
C GLU A 600 -12.17 -14.51 -8.45
N PRO A 601 -12.02 -15.77 -8.00
CA PRO A 601 -10.71 -16.38 -7.81
C PRO A 601 -10.04 -16.75 -9.15
N VAL A 602 -8.83 -16.26 -9.36
CA VAL A 602 -7.99 -16.54 -10.53
C VAL A 602 -6.87 -17.53 -10.15
N GLU A 603 -6.81 -18.69 -10.81
CA GLU A 603 -5.71 -19.63 -10.57
C GLU A 603 -4.40 -19.09 -11.18
N VAL A 604 -3.48 -18.64 -10.31
CA VAL A 604 -2.15 -18.14 -10.68
C VAL A 604 -1.11 -19.25 -10.58
N PHE A 605 -1.13 -20.01 -9.48
CA PHE A 605 -0.20 -21.10 -9.20
C PHE A 605 -0.95 -22.35 -8.74
N SER A 606 -0.36 -23.53 -8.95
CA SER A 606 -0.92 -24.77 -8.38
C SER A 606 -0.74 -24.79 -6.85
N PRO A 607 -1.66 -25.41 -6.07
CA PRO A 607 -1.54 -25.50 -4.60
C PRO A 607 -0.22 -26.12 -4.14
N GLU A 608 0.31 -27.08 -4.89
CA GLU A 608 1.64 -27.63 -4.65
C GLU A 608 2.75 -26.58 -4.74
N THR A 609 2.74 -25.73 -5.78
CA THR A 609 3.70 -24.64 -5.93
C THR A 609 3.59 -23.62 -4.80
N SER A 610 2.36 -23.20 -4.49
CA SER A 610 2.09 -22.24 -3.39
C SER A 610 2.60 -22.77 -2.06
N TYR A 611 2.29 -24.01 -1.69
CA TYR A 611 2.81 -24.60 -0.46
C TYR A 611 4.36 -24.67 -0.43
N ILE A 612 4.99 -24.98 -1.57
CA ILE A 612 6.45 -25.07 -1.65
C ILE A 612 7.10 -23.70 -1.49
N ILE A 613 6.60 -22.64 -2.14
CA ILE A 613 7.16 -21.29 -1.98
C ILE A 613 6.89 -20.73 -0.57
N THR A 614 5.74 -21.05 0.04
CA THR A 614 5.46 -20.76 1.47
C THR A 614 6.52 -21.41 2.37
N ASP A 615 6.82 -22.70 2.17
CA ASP A 615 7.84 -23.41 2.96
C ASP A 615 9.26 -22.84 2.77
N MET A 616 9.60 -22.42 1.55
CA MET A 616 10.87 -21.72 1.27
C MET A 616 10.91 -20.33 1.92
N MET A 617 9.78 -19.64 2.05
CA MET A 617 9.71 -18.31 2.69
C MET A 617 9.67 -18.38 4.22
N ARG A 618 9.31 -19.52 4.83
CA ARG A 618 9.59 -19.77 6.26
C ARG A 618 11.09 -19.71 6.58
N ASP A 619 11.97 -20.05 5.64
CA ASP A 619 13.43 -19.97 5.86
C ASP A 619 13.95 -18.52 5.94
N VAL A 620 13.22 -17.54 5.41
CA VAL A 620 13.55 -16.10 5.54
C VAL A 620 13.52 -15.65 7.01
N LEU A 621 12.76 -16.36 7.86
CA LEU A 621 12.63 -16.13 9.31
C LEU A 621 13.67 -16.89 10.15
N LYS A 622 14.45 -17.79 9.57
CA LYS A 622 15.49 -18.57 10.28
C LYS A 622 16.77 -17.74 10.41
N GLY A 623 17.70 -18.14 11.29
CA GLY A 623 18.89 -17.36 11.66
C GLY A 623 19.87 -16.98 10.54
N TYR A 624 19.68 -17.48 9.31
CA TYR A 624 20.44 -17.10 8.11
C TYR A 624 19.64 -16.29 7.08
N GLY A 625 18.33 -16.11 7.29
CA GLY A 625 17.41 -15.41 6.40
C GLY A 625 17.30 -13.91 6.70
N THR A 626 16.78 -13.14 5.75
CA THR A 626 16.78 -11.66 5.84
C THR A 626 15.80 -11.07 6.86
N ALA A 627 14.86 -11.86 7.41
CA ALA A 627 13.93 -11.43 8.46
C ALA A 627 14.11 -12.21 9.78
N ALA A 628 15.31 -12.77 10.03
CA ALA A 628 15.64 -13.61 11.20
C ALA A 628 15.25 -13.04 12.58
N ARG A 629 15.08 -11.72 12.72
CA ARG A 629 14.66 -11.07 13.98
C ARG A 629 13.13 -11.02 14.16
N LEU A 630 12.34 -11.12 13.11
CA LEU A 630 10.88 -10.93 13.15
C LEU A 630 10.16 -11.88 14.14
N PRO A 631 10.49 -13.19 14.25
CA PRO A 631 9.86 -14.06 15.24
C PRO A 631 10.11 -13.66 16.71
N GLY A 632 11.14 -12.86 16.98
CA GLY A 632 11.43 -12.28 18.30
C GLY A 632 10.85 -10.88 18.52
N LEU A 633 10.14 -10.33 17.53
CA LEU A 633 9.45 -9.03 17.59
C LEU A 633 7.92 -9.19 17.71
N MET A 634 7.41 -10.42 17.58
CA MET A 634 6.02 -10.76 17.80
C MET A 634 5.80 -11.33 19.21
N ASN A 635 4.68 -11.00 19.85
CA ASN A 635 4.26 -11.56 21.15
C ASN A 635 3.53 -12.92 21.02
N PHE A 636 3.25 -13.34 19.79
CA PHE A 636 2.58 -14.59 19.43
C PHE A 636 3.33 -15.31 18.29
N ARG A 637 2.92 -16.55 17.95
CA ARG A 637 3.65 -17.43 17.01
C ARG A 637 2.74 -18.03 15.94
N PRO A 638 2.38 -17.28 14.88
CA PRO A 638 1.66 -17.82 13.73
C PRO A 638 2.56 -18.67 12.82
N ASP A 639 1.97 -19.52 11.98
CA ASP A 639 2.66 -20.17 10.85
C ASP A 639 2.94 -19.14 9.75
N LEU A 640 3.98 -18.34 9.97
CA LEU A 640 4.33 -17.18 9.14
C LEU A 640 5.30 -17.57 8.01
N ALA A 641 4.99 -17.12 6.79
CA ALA A 641 5.96 -16.97 5.70
C ALA A 641 6.13 -15.47 5.39
N ALA A 642 7.34 -15.04 5.02
CA ALA A 642 7.61 -13.63 4.75
C ALA A 642 8.78 -13.41 3.77
N LYS A 643 8.85 -12.23 3.17
CA LYS A 643 9.96 -11.80 2.32
C LYS A 643 10.27 -10.31 2.50
N THR A 644 11.55 -10.00 2.74
CA THR A 644 12.03 -8.60 2.69
C THR A 644 12.28 -8.14 1.25
N GLY A 645 12.03 -6.86 1.00
CA GLY A 645 12.47 -6.13 -0.18
C GLY A 645 13.36 -4.95 0.22
N THR A 646 14.22 -4.53 -0.70
CA THR A 646 15.05 -3.33 -0.59
C THR A 646 15.40 -2.92 -2.01
N SER A 647 15.18 -1.65 -2.38
CA SER A 647 15.57 -1.11 -3.68
C SER A 647 17.04 -0.68 -3.69
N GLN A 648 17.55 -0.29 -4.87
CA GLN A 648 18.94 0.16 -5.00
C GLN A 648 19.20 1.39 -4.12
N ASN A 649 20.40 1.50 -3.55
CA ASN A 649 20.80 2.57 -2.63
C ASN A 649 19.90 2.74 -1.39
N TYR A 650 19.07 1.73 -1.03
CA TYR A 650 18.12 1.82 0.09
C TYR A 650 17.04 2.91 -0.07
N GLY A 651 16.61 3.28 -1.28
CA GLY A 651 15.51 4.25 -1.46
C GLY A 651 14.19 3.80 -0.83
N ASP A 652 13.93 2.49 -0.91
CA ASP A 652 12.73 1.82 -0.41
C ASP A 652 13.10 0.56 0.36
N ALA A 653 12.41 0.30 1.47
CA ALA A 653 12.53 -0.90 2.27
C ALA A 653 11.16 -1.54 2.49
N TRP A 654 11.11 -2.87 2.39
CA TRP A 654 9.86 -3.63 2.39
C TRP A 654 9.95 -4.86 3.29
N LEU A 655 8.82 -5.22 3.88
CA LEU A 655 8.55 -6.55 4.40
C LEU A 655 7.10 -6.91 4.10
N VAL A 656 6.90 -7.98 3.33
CA VAL A 656 5.58 -8.58 3.11
C VAL A 656 5.57 -9.96 3.75
N GLY A 657 4.51 -10.32 4.46
CA GLY A 657 4.40 -11.59 5.15
C GLY A 657 2.95 -11.97 5.41
N TYR A 658 2.71 -13.25 5.63
CA TYR A 658 1.37 -13.80 5.71
C TYR A 658 1.34 -15.09 6.55
N ASN A 659 0.18 -15.34 7.15
CA ASN A 659 -0.19 -16.64 7.69
C ASN A 659 -1.34 -17.21 6.82
N PRO A 660 -2.01 -18.32 7.17
CA PRO A 660 -3.09 -18.85 6.34
C PRO A 660 -4.25 -17.88 6.09
N ASN A 661 -4.62 -17.04 7.06
CA ASN A 661 -5.85 -16.24 7.00
C ASN A 661 -5.63 -14.78 6.55
N VAL A 662 -4.50 -14.14 6.91
CA VAL A 662 -4.19 -12.76 6.49
C VAL A 662 -2.78 -12.58 5.90
N SER A 663 -2.65 -11.55 5.09
CA SER A 663 -1.39 -10.99 4.59
C SER A 663 -1.21 -9.55 5.06
N LEU A 664 0.03 -9.16 5.38
CA LEU A 664 0.43 -7.82 5.75
C LEU A 664 1.64 -7.40 4.91
N GLY A 665 1.57 -6.22 4.28
CA GLY A 665 2.71 -5.55 3.67
C GLY A 665 3.07 -4.30 4.46
N VAL A 666 4.38 -4.01 4.57
CA VAL A 666 4.92 -2.77 5.15
C VAL A 666 6.04 -2.24 4.25
N TRP A 667 5.91 -0.98 3.84
CA TRP A 667 6.91 -0.18 3.12
C TRP A 667 7.39 1.00 3.98
N MET A 668 8.65 1.38 3.78
CA MET A 668 9.24 2.66 4.23
C MET A 668 10.09 3.25 3.10
N GLY A 669 10.09 4.58 2.97
CA GLY A 669 10.89 5.32 1.99
C GLY A 669 10.64 6.83 2.10
N TYR A 670 11.45 7.66 1.43
CA TYR A 670 11.21 9.13 1.40
C TYR A 670 10.31 9.52 0.21
N LYS A 671 9.65 10.70 0.29
CA LYS A 671 8.91 11.29 -0.86
C LYS A 671 9.78 11.31 -2.12
N ASN A 672 11.01 11.83 -2.01
CA ASN A 672 12.03 11.69 -3.06
C ASN A 672 12.65 10.28 -3.02
N ARG A 673 12.32 9.44 -4.02
CA ARG A 673 12.85 8.07 -4.19
C ARG A 673 14.37 7.95 -4.30
N ASN A 674 15.07 9.05 -4.62
CA ASN A 674 16.54 9.06 -4.69
C ASN A 674 17.21 9.27 -3.32
N THR A 675 16.45 9.68 -2.29
CA THR A 675 16.99 9.86 -0.93
C THR A 675 17.14 8.50 -0.25
N PRO A 676 18.35 8.10 0.17
CA PRO A 676 18.57 6.77 0.74
C PRO A 676 18.13 6.69 2.21
N LEU A 677 17.40 5.63 2.58
CA LEU A 677 17.06 5.33 3.97
C LEU A 677 18.28 5.07 4.86
N TYR A 678 19.46 4.83 4.28
CA TYR A 678 20.63 4.35 5.02
C TYR A 678 21.96 4.80 4.43
N HIS A 679 22.83 5.30 5.31
CA HIS A 679 24.17 5.82 4.98
C HIS A 679 25.28 4.89 5.48
N GLY A 680 24.95 3.61 5.73
CA GLY A 680 25.88 2.59 6.23
C GLY A 680 25.95 2.50 7.76
N TYR A 681 26.68 1.49 8.25
CA TYR A 681 26.69 1.10 9.67
C TYR A 681 27.19 2.17 10.63
N ASN A 682 28.08 3.07 10.17
CA ASN A 682 28.64 4.14 11.00
C ASN A 682 27.65 5.30 11.27
N SER A 683 26.46 5.28 10.68
CA SER A 683 25.42 6.30 10.89
C SER A 683 24.73 6.24 12.26
N GLY A 684 24.99 5.19 13.06
CA GLY A 684 24.26 4.90 14.30
C GLY A 684 22.80 4.48 14.09
N GLN A 685 22.31 4.48 12.85
CA GLN A 685 20.93 4.15 12.52
C GLN A 685 20.73 2.65 12.33
N MET A 686 19.50 2.21 12.63
CA MET A 686 19.06 0.84 12.40
C MET A 686 18.98 0.54 10.89
N HIS A 687 19.28 -0.69 10.48
CA HIS A 687 19.17 -1.11 9.08
C HIS A 687 17.70 -1.05 8.59
N PRO A 688 17.39 -0.58 7.37
CA PRO A 688 16.01 -0.43 6.91
C PRO A 688 15.15 -1.70 7.01
N SER A 689 15.71 -2.88 6.71
CA SER A 689 14.99 -4.17 6.83
C SER A 689 14.71 -4.58 8.27
N GLU A 690 15.43 -4.03 9.25
CA GLU A 690 15.10 -4.21 10.67
C GLU A 690 14.03 -3.22 11.13
N ARG A 691 14.02 -1.99 10.59
CA ARG A 691 12.96 -1.00 10.86
C ARG A 691 11.61 -1.51 10.37
N THR A 692 11.51 -1.99 9.14
CA THR A 692 10.27 -2.59 8.61
C THR A 692 9.87 -3.84 9.39
N ALA A 693 10.81 -4.70 9.81
CA ALA A 693 10.52 -5.85 10.66
C ALA A 693 9.98 -5.49 12.05
N ARG A 694 10.42 -4.37 12.64
CA ARG A 694 9.88 -3.87 13.91
C ARG A 694 8.47 -3.31 13.78
N LEU A 695 8.21 -2.49 12.75
CA LEU A 695 6.88 -1.96 12.51
C LEU A 695 5.90 -3.09 12.16
N TYR A 696 6.27 -4.01 11.26
CA TYR A 696 5.48 -5.21 10.96
C TYR A 696 5.16 -6.00 12.25
N GLY A 697 6.16 -6.27 13.09
CA GLY A 697 5.96 -7.01 14.33
C GLY A 697 4.95 -6.33 15.26
N GLN A 698 5.01 -5.00 15.39
CA GLN A 698 4.05 -4.22 16.18
C GLN A 698 2.64 -4.21 15.57
N LEU A 699 2.50 -3.92 14.27
CA LEU A 699 1.22 -3.97 13.56
C LEU A 699 0.57 -5.36 13.64
N MET A 700 1.35 -6.42 13.49
CA MET A 700 0.86 -7.80 13.56
C MET A 700 0.46 -8.21 14.99
N ASN A 701 1.19 -7.75 16.02
CA ASN A 701 0.80 -7.94 17.43
C ASN A 701 -0.52 -7.22 17.73
N THR A 702 -0.69 -5.99 17.23
CA THR A 702 -1.92 -5.20 17.36
C THR A 702 -3.08 -5.87 16.65
N ALA A 703 -2.91 -6.35 15.43
CA ALA A 703 -3.94 -7.07 14.70
C ALA A 703 -4.36 -8.37 15.42
N ASN A 704 -3.42 -9.12 15.99
CA ASN A 704 -3.73 -10.30 16.81
C ASN A 704 -4.41 -9.95 18.15
N ALA A 705 -4.33 -8.70 18.62
CA ALA A 705 -5.07 -8.24 19.80
C ALA A 705 -6.50 -7.79 19.46
N VAL A 706 -6.71 -7.15 18.30
CA VAL A 706 -8.01 -6.58 17.89
C VAL A 706 -8.88 -7.58 17.12
N ILE A 707 -8.31 -8.37 16.18
CA ILE A 707 -9.04 -9.34 15.35
C ILE A 707 -8.48 -10.78 15.47
N PRO A 708 -8.32 -11.35 16.69
CA PRO A 708 -7.71 -12.66 16.90
C PRO A 708 -8.38 -13.80 16.12
N ASP A 709 -9.71 -13.74 15.95
CA ASP A 709 -10.49 -14.75 15.23
C ASP A 709 -10.39 -14.65 13.70
N THR A 710 -9.88 -13.53 13.16
CA THR A 710 -9.48 -13.40 11.75
C THR A 710 -8.00 -13.79 11.57
N ILE A 711 -7.12 -13.39 12.49
CA ILE A 711 -5.69 -13.80 12.46
C ILE A 711 -5.52 -15.31 12.62
N LYS A 712 -6.31 -15.94 13.51
CA LYS A 712 -6.27 -17.37 13.87
C LYS A 712 -4.84 -17.89 14.02
N ALA A 713 -4.12 -17.35 15.00
CA ALA A 713 -2.70 -17.62 15.26
C ALA A 713 -2.24 -19.09 15.33
N ARG A 714 -3.17 -20.06 15.47
CA ARG A 714 -2.89 -21.50 15.54
C ARG A 714 -3.04 -22.23 14.20
N ASP A 715 -3.59 -21.57 13.18
CA ASP A 715 -3.72 -22.15 11.86
C ASP A 715 -2.37 -22.36 11.18
N THR A 716 -2.34 -23.38 10.32
CA THR A 716 -1.11 -23.92 9.71
C THR A 716 -1.40 -24.35 8.29
N PHE A 717 -0.48 -24.03 7.36
CA PHE A 717 -0.60 -24.42 5.96
C PHE A 717 -0.64 -25.93 5.80
N LYS A 718 -1.69 -26.45 5.15
CA LYS A 718 -1.85 -27.88 4.90
C LYS A 718 -1.09 -28.26 3.63
N ARG A 719 -0.28 -29.32 3.70
CA ARG A 719 0.54 -29.82 2.59
C ARG A 719 -0.34 -30.55 1.56
N PRO A 720 -0.44 -30.09 0.30
CA PRO A 720 -1.17 -30.81 -0.74
C PRO A 720 -0.49 -32.14 -1.09
N ASN A 721 -1.29 -33.13 -1.52
CA ASN A 721 -0.81 -34.49 -1.82
C ASN A 721 0.27 -34.54 -2.91
N GLY A 722 0.29 -33.60 -3.87
CA GLY A 722 1.34 -33.52 -4.89
C GLY A 722 2.67 -32.93 -4.41
N VAL A 723 2.76 -32.40 -3.18
CA VAL A 723 4.05 -31.96 -2.62
C VAL A 723 4.79 -33.17 -2.08
N VAL A 724 5.75 -33.69 -2.83
CA VAL A 724 6.53 -34.89 -2.47
C VAL A 724 7.92 -34.52 -1.98
N THR A 725 8.44 -35.28 -1.03
CA THR A 725 9.86 -35.21 -0.66
C THR A 725 10.65 -36.18 -1.55
N ARG A 726 11.74 -35.73 -2.17
CA ARG A 726 12.61 -36.56 -3.02
C ARG A 726 14.09 -36.27 -2.76
N SER A 727 14.90 -37.30 -2.90
CA SER A 727 16.36 -37.21 -2.81
C SER A 727 16.97 -36.84 -4.17
N PHE A 728 18.02 -36.03 -4.16
CA PHE A 728 18.76 -35.55 -5.33
C PHE A 728 20.21 -35.25 -4.97
N CYS A 729 21.08 -35.15 -5.97
CA CYS A 729 22.44 -34.71 -5.80
C CYS A 729 22.49 -33.18 -5.57
N GLY A 730 22.86 -32.75 -4.37
CA GLY A 730 22.84 -31.36 -3.88
C GLY A 730 23.91 -30.43 -4.46
N ILE A 731 24.41 -30.76 -5.65
CA ILE A 731 25.18 -29.85 -6.53
C ILE A 731 24.58 -29.78 -7.95
N SER A 732 23.93 -30.83 -8.45
CA SER A 732 23.43 -30.92 -9.83
C SER A 732 21.91 -30.94 -9.99
N GLY A 733 21.15 -31.23 -8.93
CA GLY A 733 19.68 -31.32 -8.95
C GLY A 733 19.15 -32.63 -9.53
N LEU A 734 20.04 -33.52 -9.97
CA LEU A 734 19.72 -34.80 -10.61
C LEU A 734 19.50 -35.91 -9.57
N ALA A 735 18.93 -37.05 -9.98
CA ALA A 735 18.71 -38.20 -9.10
C ALA A 735 20.07 -38.73 -8.56
N PRO A 736 20.16 -39.19 -7.30
CA PRO A 736 21.44 -39.53 -6.68
C PRO A 736 22.25 -40.59 -7.44
N SER A 737 23.47 -40.23 -7.85
CA SER A 737 24.47 -41.19 -8.31
C SER A 737 25.17 -41.86 -7.13
N ALA A 738 25.79 -43.03 -7.35
CA ALA A 738 26.66 -43.65 -6.36
C ALA A 738 27.83 -42.72 -5.97
N ALA A 739 28.38 -41.98 -6.94
CA ALA A 739 29.45 -41.00 -6.72
C ALA A 739 28.99 -39.82 -5.84
N CYS A 740 27.81 -39.24 -6.09
CA CYS A 740 27.26 -38.16 -5.27
C CYS A 740 26.84 -38.64 -3.86
N SER A 741 26.45 -39.90 -3.73
CA SER A 741 26.17 -40.56 -2.45
C SER A 741 27.46 -40.74 -1.64
N ALA A 742 28.51 -41.31 -2.24
CA ALA A 742 29.83 -41.46 -1.63
C ALA A 742 30.49 -40.12 -1.28
N ALA A 743 30.20 -39.06 -2.05
CA ALA A 743 30.64 -37.70 -1.78
C ALA A 743 29.89 -37.01 -0.61
N GLY A 744 28.85 -37.62 -0.03
CA GLY A 744 28.02 -37.00 1.00
C GLY A 744 27.21 -35.79 0.51
N LEU A 745 27.00 -35.68 -0.80
CA LEU A 745 26.36 -34.53 -1.44
C LEU A 745 24.86 -34.70 -1.69
N VAL A 746 24.29 -35.86 -1.39
CA VAL A 746 22.84 -36.13 -1.51
C VAL A 746 22.05 -35.30 -0.50
N ARG A 747 20.94 -34.71 -0.97
CA ARG A 747 19.98 -33.94 -0.16
C ARG A 747 18.58 -34.44 -0.45
N SER A 748 17.64 -34.19 0.45
CA SER A 748 16.21 -34.46 0.24
C SER A 748 15.39 -33.22 0.56
N ASP A 749 14.46 -32.85 -0.32
CA ASP A 749 13.65 -31.63 -0.19
C ASP A 749 12.32 -31.76 -0.95
N LEU A 750 11.50 -30.71 -0.93
CA LEU A 750 10.15 -30.66 -1.51
C LEU A 750 10.17 -30.39 -3.03
N PHE A 751 9.35 -31.14 -3.76
CA PHE A 751 9.10 -31.01 -5.20
C PHE A 751 7.59 -31.08 -5.49
N ASN A 752 7.13 -30.35 -6.50
CA ASN A 752 5.77 -30.44 -7.04
C ASN A 752 5.71 -31.64 -7.99
N SER A 753 5.17 -32.78 -7.54
CA SER A 753 5.19 -34.04 -8.31
C SER A 753 4.41 -34.00 -9.62
N LYS A 754 3.51 -33.02 -9.78
CA LYS A 754 2.77 -32.78 -11.02
C LYS A 754 3.62 -32.04 -12.08
N LYS A 755 4.75 -31.44 -11.68
CA LYS A 755 5.61 -30.60 -12.52
C LYS A 755 7.00 -31.17 -12.71
N MET A 756 7.66 -31.60 -11.63
CA MET A 756 8.96 -32.26 -11.71
C MET A 756 9.24 -33.15 -10.49
N VAL A 757 10.04 -34.19 -10.72
CA VAL A 757 10.83 -34.89 -9.68
C VAL A 757 12.19 -35.25 -10.27
N PRO A 758 13.26 -35.35 -9.45
CA PRO A 758 14.59 -35.73 -9.93
C PRO A 758 14.60 -37.20 -10.38
N THR A 759 14.58 -37.45 -11.70
CA THR A 759 14.56 -38.79 -12.31
C THR A 759 15.83 -39.12 -13.10
N LYS A 760 16.35 -38.17 -13.90
CA LYS A 760 17.62 -38.35 -14.62
C LYS A 760 18.75 -38.56 -13.60
N ALA A 761 19.51 -39.65 -13.76
CA ALA A 761 20.69 -39.93 -12.94
C ALA A 761 21.73 -38.79 -12.99
N ASP A 762 22.39 -38.55 -11.86
CA ASP A 762 23.45 -37.57 -11.74
C ASP A 762 24.71 -37.93 -12.55
N ASP A 763 25.18 -36.95 -13.32
CA ASP A 763 26.33 -36.99 -14.23
C ASP A 763 27.42 -35.97 -13.85
N SER A 764 27.31 -35.36 -12.65
CA SER A 764 28.19 -34.26 -12.26
C SER A 764 29.55 -34.69 -11.73
N ILE A 765 29.65 -35.89 -11.16
CA ILE A 765 30.86 -36.41 -10.49
C ILE A 765 31.30 -37.68 -11.20
N VAL A 766 32.54 -37.70 -11.71
CA VAL A 766 33.09 -38.87 -12.42
C VAL A 766 33.83 -39.82 -11.46
N SER A 767 34.54 -39.25 -10.48
CA SER A 767 35.43 -40.00 -9.57
C SER A 767 35.82 -39.14 -8.37
N SER A 768 36.12 -39.78 -7.23
CA SER A 768 36.80 -39.18 -6.07
C SER A 768 38.34 -39.27 -6.15
N ALA A 769 38.85 -39.72 -7.28
CA ALA A 769 40.26 -39.91 -7.62
C ALA A 769 40.59 -39.12 -8.90
N ALA A 770 41.39 -38.08 -8.76
CA ALA A 770 41.88 -37.23 -9.84
C ALA A 770 43.42 -37.12 -9.80
N VAL A 771 44.03 -36.77 -10.92
CA VAL A 771 45.49 -36.66 -11.07
C VAL A 771 45.84 -35.38 -11.83
N ARG A 772 47.05 -34.84 -11.63
CA ARG A 772 47.53 -33.66 -12.36
C ARG A 772 48.39 -34.04 -13.55
N VAL A 773 48.19 -33.35 -14.67
CA VAL A 773 49.03 -33.37 -15.86
C VAL A 773 49.15 -31.95 -16.38
N ASN A 774 50.37 -31.46 -16.60
CA ASN A 774 50.66 -30.08 -17.01
C ASN A 774 49.91 -29.01 -16.18
N GLY A 775 49.85 -29.21 -14.87
CA GLY A 775 49.18 -28.35 -13.89
C GLY A 775 47.64 -28.42 -13.87
N LYS A 776 47.02 -29.18 -14.78
CA LYS A 776 45.55 -29.34 -14.87
C LYS A 776 45.13 -30.67 -14.25
N LEU A 777 43.95 -30.71 -13.64
CA LEU A 777 43.37 -31.94 -13.11
C LEU A 777 42.63 -32.73 -14.20
N TYR A 778 42.81 -34.04 -14.23
CA TYR A 778 42.14 -35.01 -15.08
C TYR A 778 41.62 -36.19 -14.25
N GLN A 779 40.70 -36.98 -14.80
CA GLN A 779 40.28 -38.24 -14.20
C GLN A 779 41.48 -39.21 -14.07
N ALA A 780 41.68 -39.80 -12.89
CA ALA A 780 42.66 -40.86 -12.72
C ALA A 780 42.18 -42.15 -13.42
N LEU A 781 43.09 -42.81 -14.14
CA LEU A 781 42.86 -44.11 -14.75
C LEU A 781 42.96 -45.22 -13.69
N ALA A 782 42.40 -46.40 -13.98
CA ALA A 782 42.55 -47.56 -13.09
C ALA A 782 44.03 -48.02 -12.94
N SER A 783 44.89 -47.64 -13.88
CA SER A 783 46.34 -47.86 -13.88
C SER A 783 47.16 -46.71 -13.28
N THR A 784 46.59 -45.53 -13.04
CA THR A 784 47.34 -44.38 -12.51
C THR A 784 47.92 -44.72 -11.12
N PRO A 785 49.25 -44.57 -10.90
CA PRO A 785 49.87 -44.93 -9.64
C PRO A 785 49.26 -44.16 -8.47
N ARG A 786 48.90 -44.89 -7.40
CA ARG A 786 48.09 -44.37 -6.28
C ARG A 786 48.75 -43.18 -5.57
N GLU A 787 50.07 -43.09 -5.60
CA GLU A 787 50.83 -41.97 -5.05
C GLU A 787 50.68 -40.65 -5.85
N PHE A 788 50.26 -40.68 -7.13
CA PHE A 788 49.93 -39.47 -7.88
C PHE A 788 48.43 -39.13 -7.84
N VAL A 789 47.58 -40.10 -7.46
CA VAL A 789 46.14 -39.89 -7.29
C VAL A 789 45.86 -39.02 -6.07
N THR A 790 45.27 -37.86 -6.29
CA THR A 790 44.78 -36.98 -5.22
C THR A 790 43.42 -37.49 -4.72
N SER A 791 43.44 -38.38 -3.73
CA SER A 791 42.23 -38.92 -3.09
C SER A 791 41.51 -37.85 -2.25
N GLY A 792 40.18 -37.85 -2.32
CA GLY A 792 39.31 -36.94 -1.54
C GLY A 792 38.86 -35.67 -2.29
N GLY A 793 39.30 -35.47 -3.53
CA GLY A 793 38.75 -34.43 -4.40
C GLY A 793 37.52 -34.93 -5.17
N VAL A 794 36.37 -34.28 -4.98
CA VAL A 794 35.18 -34.51 -5.83
C VAL A 794 35.37 -33.73 -7.14
N GLY A 795 35.99 -34.37 -8.12
CA GLY A 795 36.19 -33.81 -9.45
C GLY A 795 34.88 -33.73 -10.23
N VAL A 796 34.46 -32.52 -10.59
CA VAL A 796 33.23 -32.31 -11.38
C VAL A 796 33.51 -32.25 -12.88
N THR A 797 32.53 -32.69 -13.69
CA THR A 797 32.62 -32.67 -15.16
C THR A 797 32.68 -31.25 -15.73
N SER A 798 33.30 -31.11 -16.91
CA SER A 798 33.25 -29.87 -17.69
C SER A 798 31.81 -29.55 -18.13
N GLU A 799 31.02 -30.61 -18.33
CA GLU A 799 29.63 -30.63 -18.76
C GLU A 799 28.70 -30.11 -17.65
N TYR A 800 28.93 -30.53 -16.40
CA TYR A 800 28.34 -29.92 -15.21
C TYR A 800 28.71 -28.42 -15.13
N GLY A 801 29.99 -28.07 -15.29
CA GLY A 801 30.45 -26.68 -15.24
C GLY A 801 29.72 -25.77 -16.23
N LYS A 802 29.61 -26.21 -17.50
CA LYS A 802 28.84 -25.54 -18.57
C LYS A 802 27.35 -25.45 -18.22
N ARG A 803 26.74 -26.57 -17.80
CA ARG A 803 25.30 -26.65 -17.50
C ARG A 803 24.88 -25.75 -16.35
N MET A 804 25.64 -25.72 -15.26
CA MET A 804 25.31 -24.92 -14.08
C MET A 804 25.52 -23.42 -14.33
N LEU A 805 26.55 -23.02 -15.07
CA LEU A 805 26.79 -21.61 -15.42
C LEU A 805 25.78 -21.07 -16.46
N GLY A 806 25.25 -21.94 -17.33
CA GLY A 806 24.19 -21.60 -18.29
C GLY A 806 24.59 -20.52 -19.31
N ARG A 807 23.59 -19.85 -19.90
CA ARG A 807 23.78 -18.81 -20.94
C ARG A 807 24.61 -17.62 -20.47
N LEU A 808 24.66 -17.38 -19.16
CA LEU A 808 25.35 -16.25 -18.54
C LEU A 808 26.83 -16.52 -18.25
N GLY A 809 27.30 -17.77 -18.35
CA GLY A 809 28.70 -18.11 -18.06
C GLY A 809 29.10 -17.77 -16.62
N GLY A 810 30.36 -17.41 -16.42
CA GLY A 810 30.99 -17.15 -15.11
C GLY A 810 32.26 -17.95 -14.92
N ASN A 811 32.86 -17.92 -13.73
CA ASN A 811 34.08 -18.67 -13.44
C ASN A 811 33.76 -20.07 -12.86
N PRO A 812 34.09 -21.19 -13.54
CA PRO A 812 33.74 -22.53 -13.08
C PRO A 812 34.33 -22.90 -11.71
N SER A 813 35.52 -22.40 -11.36
CA SER A 813 36.16 -22.73 -10.07
C SER A 813 35.44 -22.13 -8.86
N LYS A 814 34.49 -21.20 -9.08
CA LYS A 814 33.64 -20.63 -8.04
C LYS A 814 32.43 -21.51 -7.69
N LEU A 815 32.05 -22.47 -8.53
CA LEU A 815 30.85 -23.31 -8.32
C LEU A 815 30.87 -24.10 -7.00
N LEU A 816 32.04 -24.52 -6.53
CA LEU A 816 32.22 -25.27 -5.28
C LEU A 816 32.97 -24.50 -4.18
N ALA A 817 33.17 -23.18 -4.37
CA ALA A 817 33.96 -22.38 -3.43
C ALA A 817 33.35 -22.36 -2.02
N GLY A 818 34.18 -22.52 -0.99
CA GLY A 818 33.79 -22.41 0.42
C GLY A 818 33.24 -23.69 1.07
N ARG A 819 33.08 -24.80 0.34
CA ARG A 819 32.78 -26.10 0.96
C ARG A 819 34.08 -26.76 1.45
N GLY A 820 34.39 -26.61 2.74
CA GLY A 820 35.70 -26.84 3.37
C GLY A 820 36.29 -28.27 3.42
N SER A 821 35.92 -29.14 2.48
CA SER A 821 36.48 -30.48 2.32
C SER A 821 36.56 -30.95 0.85
N TYR A 822 36.16 -30.10 -0.11
CA TYR A 822 36.09 -30.44 -1.53
C TYR A 822 37.12 -29.60 -2.29
N SER A 823 38.14 -30.24 -2.88
CA SER A 823 39.12 -29.52 -3.69
C SER A 823 38.47 -28.95 -4.95
N SER A 824 38.81 -27.70 -5.30
CA SER A 824 38.12 -26.89 -6.32
C SER A 824 38.46 -27.26 -7.78
N GLY A 825 38.66 -28.55 -8.03
CA GLY A 825 38.96 -29.11 -9.35
C GLY A 825 37.71 -29.36 -10.18
N VAL A 826 37.50 -28.55 -11.23
CA VAL A 826 36.86 -29.09 -12.44
C VAL A 826 37.88 -30.03 -13.06
N ALA A 827 37.54 -31.30 -13.19
CA ALA A 827 38.39 -32.23 -13.92
C ALA A 827 38.21 -31.97 -15.42
N GLY A 828 39.31 -31.94 -16.16
CA GLY A 828 39.27 -32.43 -17.53
C GLY A 828 38.76 -33.87 -17.54
N GLY A 829 38.18 -34.30 -18.66
CA GLY A 829 37.74 -35.69 -18.82
C GLY A 829 38.90 -36.69 -18.75
N THR A 830 38.68 -37.90 -19.23
CA THR A 830 39.78 -38.87 -19.42
C THR A 830 40.89 -38.23 -20.26
N PHE A 831 42.11 -38.18 -19.72
CA PHE A 831 43.26 -37.73 -20.51
C PHE A 831 43.55 -38.78 -21.60
N PRO A 832 43.76 -38.39 -22.87
CA PRO A 832 44.10 -39.32 -23.94
C PRO A 832 45.58 -39.73 -23.83
N ALA A 833 45.87 -40.71 -22.98
CA ALA A 833 47.22 -41.28 -22.87
C ALA A 833 47.60 -41.99 -24.18
N ASP A 834 48.80 -41.75 -24.68
CA ASP A 834 49.33 -42.42 -25.88
C ASP A 834 49.85 -43.84 -25.59
N ASN A 835 50.07 -44.16 -24.31
CA ASN A 835 50.65 -45.40 -23.78
C ASN A 835 52.13 -45.61 -24.18
N VAL A 836 52.86 -44.52 -24.46
CA VAL A 836 54.30 -44.53 -24.76
C VAL A 836 55.10 -44.12 -23.51
N PRO A 837 56.17 -44.83 -23.13
CA PRO A 837 56.98 -44.45 -21.97
C PRO A 837 57.52 -43.01 -22.08
N PRO A 838 57.44 -42.18 -21.02
CA PRO A 838 57.73 -40.76 -21.15
C PRO A 838 59.21 -40.47 -21.42
N THR A 839 59.47 -39.36 -22.10
CA THR A 839 60.86 -38.94 -22.43
C THR A 839 61.67 -38.73 -21.15
N ALA A 840 62.91 -39.23 -21.12
CA ALA A 840 63.82 -39.06 -19.99
C ALA A 840 64.17 -37.59 -19.72
N VAL A 841 64.43 -37.26 -18.45
CA VAL A 841 64.82 -35.91 -18.00
C VAL A 841 66.31 -35.83 -17.72
N SER A 842 66.88 -34.63 -17.86
CA SER A 842 68.25 -34.36 -17.40
C SER A 842 68.22 -33.84 -15.97
N ALA A 843 69.05 -34.40 -15.10
CA ALA A 843 69.19 -34.03 -13.70
C ALA A 843 70.49 -33.26 -13.44
N ALA A 844 70.43 -32.32 -12.50
CA ALA A 844 71.57 -31.55 -11.99
C ALA A 844 71.47 -31.47 -10.45
N GLN A 845 72.57 -31.13 -9.77
CA GLN A 845 72.57 -30.95 -8.32
C GLN A 845 73.36 -29.70 -7.93
N ASN A 846 72.82 -28.95 -6.97
CA ASN A 846 73.50 -27.85 -6.30
C ASN A 846 73.42 -28.05 -4.78
N GLY A 847 74.56 -28.35 -4.15
CA GLY A 847 74.63 -28.69 -2.73
C GLY A 847 73.70 -29.85 -2.34
N SER A 848 72.74 -29.59 -1.46
CA SER A 848 71.74 -30.57 -0.98
C SER A 848 70.43 -30.56 -1.79
N VAL A 849 70.40 -29.97 -2.99
CA VAL A 849 69.20 -29.93 -3.85
C VAL A 849 69.49 -30.52 -5.23
N LEU A 850 68.82 -31.63 -5.55
CA LEU A 850 68.71 -32.20 -6.88
C LEU A 850 67.63 -31.43 -7.65
N THR A 851 67.84 -31.14 -8.94
CA THR A 851 66.87 -30.49 -9.85
C THR A 851 66.85 -31.19 -11.20
N TRP A 852 65.78 -31.02 -11.99
CA TRP A 852 65.68 -31.65 -13.32
C TRP A 852 64.85 -30.85 -14.34
N THR A 853 65.08 -31.14 -15.62
CA THR A 853 64.26 -30.64 -16.74
C THR A 853 62.84 -31.17 -16.67
N SER A 854 61.89 -30.54 -17.36
CA SER A 854 60.64 -31.23 -17.70
C SER A 854 60.92 -32.39 -18.65
N SER A 855 60.03 -33.38 -18.68
CA SER A 855 59.94 -34.30 -19.83
C SER A 855 59.42 -33.54 -21.06
N ALA A 856 59.59 -34.13 -22.25
CA ALA A 856 58.93 -33.70 -23.48
C ALA A 856 57.55 -34.35 -23.69
N SER A 857 57.23 -35.42 -22.94
CA SER A 857 55.93 -36.10 -23.01
C SER A 857 54.83 -35.27 -22.33
N ASN A 858 53.61 -35.33 -22.89
CA ASN A 858 52.52 -34.41 -22.55
C ASN A 858 51.55 -34.92 -21.46
N ASP A 859 51.80 -36.13 -20.94
CA ASP A 859 50.92 -36.91 -20.07
C ASP A 859 51.54 -37.23 -18.69
N VAL A 860 52.70 -36.64 -18.40
CA VAL A 860 53.47 -36.85 -17.18
C VAL A 860 52.73 -36.32 -15.94
N VAL A 861 52.54 -37.22 -14.96
CA VAL A 861 51.87 -36.94 -13.67
C VAL A 861 52.84 -36.61 -12.53
N GLY A 862 54.13 -36.84 -12.76
CA GLY A 862 55.20 -36.50 -11.82
C GLY A 862 56.48 -37.26 -12.08
N TYR A 863 57.30 -37.35 -11.03
CA TYR A 863 58.67 -37.84 -11.09
C TYR A 863 59.00 -38.72 -9.88
N TYR A 864 59.68 -39.85 -10.10
CA TYR A 864 60.29 -40.66 -9.05
C TYR A 864 61.78 -40.34 -8.94
N ILE A 865 62.24 -40.17 -7.70
CA ILE A 865 63.63 -39.89 -7.37
C ILE A 865 64.24 -41.16 -6.78
N TYR A 866 65.37 -41.57 -7.35
CA TYR A 866 66.10 -42.78 -6.98
C TYR A 866 67.47 -42.41 -6.40
N GLN A 867 67.90 -43.15 -5.38
CA GLN A 867 69.25 -43.13 -4.83
C GLN A 867 69.84 -44.54 -4.93
N ASN A 868 70.99 -44.69 -5.58
CA ASN A 868 71.65 -45.98 -5.82
C ASN A 868 70.71 -47.06 -6.38
N GLY A 869 69.75 -46.67 -7.24
CA GLY A 869 68.73 -47.55 -7.83
C GLY A 869 67.46 -47.77 -6.98
N THR A 870 67.42 -47.35 -5.72
CA THR A 870 66.24 -47.47 -4.83
C THR A 870 65.40 -46.20 -4.86
N ARG A 871 64.07 -46.30 -4.97
CA ARG A 871 63.17 -45.12 -4.95
C ARG A 871 63.14 -44.50 -3.54
N ILE A 872 63.55 -43.24 -3.43
CA ILE A 872 63.58 -42.48 -2.15
C ILE A 872 62.56 -41.33 -2.11
N GLY A 873 61.98 -40.95 -3.24
CA GLY A 873 61.10 -39.78 -3.31
C GLY A 873 60.15 -39.80 -4.50
N THR A 874 59.07 -39.03 -4.38
CA THR A 874 58.08 -38.75 -5.41
C THR A 874 57.81 -37.25 -5.43
N VAL A 875 57.76 -36.64 -6.61
CA VAL A 875 57.38 -35.23 -6.80
C VAL A 875 56.29 -35.17 -7.87
N HIS A 876 55.13 -34.63 -7.49
CA HIS A 876 53.95 -34.53 -8.35
C HIS A 876 54.13 -33.46 -9.44
N ASP A 877 53.39 -33.60 -10.54
CA ASP A 877 53.23 -32.52 -11.52
C ASP A 877 52.68 -31.22 -10.89
N GLY A 878 53.14 -30.09 -11.41
CA GLY A 878 52.87 -28.75 -10.88
C GLY A 878 53.68 -28.35 -9.63
N ALA A 879 54.48 -29.25 -9.05
CA ALA A 879 55.45 -28.90 -8.01
C ALA A 879 56.79 -28.42 -8.62
N SER A 880 57.62 -27.76 -7.81
CA SER A 880 59.01 -27.44 -8.19
C SER A 880 59.78 -28.71 -8.54
N ARG A 881 60.45 -28.75 -9.70
CA ARG A 881 61.31 -29.87 -10.15
C ARG A 881 62.63 -29.88 -9.38
N SER A 882 62.53 -30.11 -8.08
CA SER A 882 63.61 -30.10 -7.11
C SER A 882 63.32 -31.07 -5.96
N PHE A 883 64.33 -31.77 -5.47
CA PHE A 883 64.22 -32.67 -4.31
C PHE A 883 65.44 -32.48 -3.39
N LYS A 884 65.23 -32.49 -2.07
CA LYS A 884 66.32 -32.36 -1.11
C LYS A 884 67.02 -33.71 -0.94
N VAL A 885 68.34 -33.73 -1.10
CA VAL A 885 69.18 -34.92 -1.16
C VAL A 885 70.41 -34.79 -0.25
N GLY A 886 70.89 -35.92 0.26
CA GLY A 886 72.15 -36.01 1.01
C GLY A 886 73.33 -36.39 0.12
N TYR A 887 74.34 -37.02 0.69
CA TYR A 887 75.40 -37.70 -0.06
C TYR A 887 74.89 -39.01 -0.66
N GLY A 888 75.31 -39.34 -1.88
CA GLY A 888 74.81 -40.48 -2.63
C GLY A 888 74.84 -40.26 -4.15
N SER A 889 74.39 -41.26 -4.90
CA SER A 889 74.27 -41.21 -6.36
C SER A 889 72.80 -41.25 -6.75
N TYR A 890 72.32 -40.24 -7.47
CA TYR A 890 70.91 -39.97 -7.70
C TYR A 890 70.53 -39.97 -9.18
N SER A 891 69.30 -40.42 -9.47
CA SER A 891 68.68 -40.27 -10.79
C SER A 891 67.17 -40.02 -10.65
N VAL A 892 66.57 -39.46 -11.70
CA VAL A 892 65.15 -39.11 -11.76
C VAL A 892 64.52 -39.84 -12.94
N ARG A 893 63.27 -40.28 -12.78
CA ARG A 893 62.41 -40.77 -13.88
C ARG A 893 61.12 -39.99 -13.92
N ALA A 894 60.67 -39.62 -15.11
CA ALA A 894 59.30 -39.15 -15.33
C ALA A 894 58.34 -40.35 -15.25
N VAL A 895 57.11 -40.09 -14.82
CA VAL A 895 56.01 -41.07 -14.73
C VAL A 895 54.79 -40.53 -15.46
N ASP A 896 54.21 -41.33 -16.35
CA ASP A 896 52.99 -40.98 -17.08
C ASP A 896 51.70 -41.37 -16.32
N ILE A 897 50.55 -40.93 -16.85
CA ILE A 897 49.24 -41.17 -16.26
C ILE A 897 48.81 -42.66 -16.23
N THR A 898 49.38 -43.51 -17.08
CA THR A 898 49.20 -44.97 -17.07
C THR A 898 50.19 -45.69 -16.15
N GLY A 899 51.21 -44.99 -15.65
CA GLY A 899 52.20 -45.47 -14.69
C GLY A 899 53.50 -46.01 -15.29
N GLN A 900 53.76 -45.84 -16.59
CA GLN A 900 55.05 -46.22 -17.17
C GLN A 900 56.14 -45.20 -16.79
N LEU A 901 57.40 -45.61 -16.96
CA LEU A 901 58.56 -44.87 -16.50
C LEU A 901 59.49 -44.53 -17.65
N SER A 902 60.04 -43.32 -17.62
CA SER A 902 61.09 -42.92 -18.54
C SER A 902 62.36 -43.76 -18.39
N GLY A 903 63.26 -43.66 -19.37
CA GLY A 903 64.69 -43.91 -19.11
C GLY A 903 65.16 -43.10 -17.88
N PRO A 904 66.10 -43.62 -17.07
CA PRO A 904 66.66 -42.84 -15.97
C PRO A 904 67.36 -41.59 -16.52
N SER A 905 67.38 -40.52 -15.74
CA SER A 905 68.23 -39.36 -16.01
C SER A 905 69.71 -39.76 -16.05
N ASN A 906 70.56 -38.83 -16.53
CA ASN A 906 71.97 -38.86 -16.15
C ASN A 906 72.09 -38.96 -14.62
N THR A 907 73.05 -39.74 -14.16
CA THR A 907 73.29 -39.95 -12.73
C THR A 907 74.11 -38.78 -12.17
N VAL A 908 73.67 -38.23 -11.04
CA VAL A 908 74.34 -37.12 -10.35
C VAL A 908 74.79 -37.59 -8.98
N THR A 909 76.07 -37.44 -8.66
CA THR A 909 76.67 -37.97 -7.42
C THR A 909 77.23 -36.86 -6.56
N ASN A 910 76.86 -36.82 -5.29
CA ASN A 910 77.46 -35.95 -4.28
C ASN A 910 78.19 -36.82 -3.25
N ALA A 911 79.52 -36.70 -3.21
CA ALA A 911 80.38 -37.50 -2.35
C ALA A 911 80.52 -36.88 -0.95
N ALA A 912 80.47 -37.71 0.09
CA ALA A 912 80.79 -37.27 1.45
C ALA A 912 82.30 -36.96 1.56
N PRO A 913 82.71 -35.93 2.33
CA PRO A 913 84.12 -35.67 2.61
C PRO A 913 84.72 -36.83 3.42
N THR A 914 85.94 -37.24 3.07
CA THR A 914 86.59 -38.43 3.62
C THR A 914 87.18 -38.21 5.02
N PRO A 915 86.91 -39.11 6.00
CA PRO A 915 87.65 -39.15 7.25
C PRO A 915 89.12 -39.57 7.04
N LYS A 916 90.04 -39.05 7.87
CA LYS A 916 91.42 -39.56 7.98
C LYS A 916 91.46 -40.83 8.85
N ALA A 917 92.42 -41.71 8.58
CA ALA A 917 92.73 -42.86 9.43
C ALA A 917 93.89 -42.57 10.41
N GLU A 918 93.83 -43.15 11.61
CA GLU A 918 94.99 -43.35 12.49
C GLU A 918 95.80 -44.58 12.04
N PRO A 919 97.04 -44.78 12.51
CA PRO A 919 97.18 -45.62 13.71
C PRO A 919 98.23 -45.17 14.76
N LYS A 920 98.06 -45.76 15.94
CA LYS A 920 98.91 -45.75 17.17
C LYS A 920 100.12 -46.72 17.04
N PRO A 921 100.97 -46.90 18.08
CA PRO A 921 101.59 -45.96 19.04
C PRO A 921 103.12 -46.17 19.19
N ASN A 922 103.81 -45.36 20.02
CA ASN A 922 104.64 -45.92 21.10
C ASN A 922 105.07 -44.91 22.19
N THR A 923 105.54 -45.48 23.31
CA THR A 923 106.45 -45.01 24.41
C THR A 923 107.22 -43.68 24.23
N ASP A 924 107.61 -42.92 25.28
CA ASP A 924 107.73 -43.27 26.71
C ASP A 924 107.65 -42.06 27.68
N SER A 925 107.96 -42.30 28.96
CA SER A 925 107.97 -41.38 30.11
C SER A 925 108.81 -40.09 29.99
N GLY A 926 108.38 -39.02 30.69
CA GLY A 926 109.22 -38.48 31.77
C GLY A 926 109.71 -37.02 31.74
N THR A 927 109.02 -36.16 32.53
CA THR A 927 109.66 -35.35 33.61
C THR A 927 110.45 -34.04 33.28
N LYS A 928 109.83 -32.89 33.62
CA LYS A 928 110.39 -31.64 34.23
C LYS A 928 111.04 -30.53 33.33
N PRO A 929 111.20 -29.28 33.85
CA PRO A 929 110.81 -28.06 33.10
C PRO A 929 111.86 -26.90 33.06
N GLY A 930 111.51 -25.76 32.42
CA GLY A 930 112.23 -24.48 32.61
C GLY A 930 111.82 -23.27 31.76
N THR A 931 111.02 -22.36 32.35
CA THR A 931 111.12 -20.86 32.33
C THR A 931 111.64 -20.02 31.12
N THR A 932 110.83 -18.98 30.80
CA THR A 932 111.17 -17.55 30.52
C THR A 932 111.82 -17.04 29.21
N THR A 933 110.99 -16.43 28.33
CA THR A 933 111.11 -15.08 27.66
C THR A 933 112.33 -14.71 26.78
N PRO A 934 112.35 -13.58 26.00
CA PRO A 934 111.33 -12.51 25.79
C PRO A 934 110.98 -12.16 24.30
N GLU A 935 110.00 -11.26 24.13
CA GLU A 935 109.84 -10.26 23.03
C GLU A 935 109.67 -10.71 21.55
N THR A 936 109.11 -9.92 20.61
CA THR A 936 108.57 -8.54 20.64
C THR A 936 107.24 -8.39 19.84
N LYS A 937 106.53 -7.29 20.08
CA LYS A 937 105.40 -6.71 19.29
C LYS A 937 105.87 -6.11 17.94
N PRO A 938 105.02 -5.59 17.02
CA PRO A 938 103.61 -5.11 17.12
C PRO A 938 102.64 -5.93 16.22
N ASP A 939 101.51 -5.41 15.70
CA ASP A 939 100.19 -5.03 16.30
C ASP A 939 99.15 -5.06 15.11
N ALA A 940 97.85 -4.76 15.16
CA ALA A 940 97.00 -4.05 16.13
C ALA A 940 95.55 -4.62 16.19
N LYS A 941 94.53 -3.74 16.21
CA LYS A 941 93.07 -3.95 16.40
C LYS A 941 92.32 -2.68 15.91
N PRO A 942 90.98 -2.51 16.04
CA PRO A 942 89.91 -3.31 16.69
C PRO A 942 88.76 -3.66 15.69
N ASP A 943 87.49 -3.85 16.09
CA ASP A 943 86.87 -4.99 16.81
C ASP A 943 85.35 -5.04 16.42
N THR A 944 84.52 -5.99 16.86
CA THR A 944 83.65 -5.78 18.04
C THR A 944 82.94 -7.07 18.51
N ASN A 945 83.11 -7.37 19.80
CA ASN A 945 82.24 -8.08 20.77
C ASN A 945 81.39 -9.33 20.39
N SER A 946 81.56 -10.38 21.22
CA SER A 946 80.60 -11.48 21.44
C SER A 946 80.62 -11.97 22.90
N GLU A 947 79.50 -12.51 23.38
CA GLU A 947 79.30 -13.47 24.51
C GLU A 947 80.00 -13.31 25.88
N SER A 948 79.22 -13.47 26.97
CA SER A 948 79.35 -14.56 27.97
C SER A 948 78.07 -14.61 28.85
N LYS A 949 77.50 -15.71 29.39
CA LYS A 949 77.96 -17.03 29.95
C LYS A 949 78.52 -16.96 31.39
N PRO A 950 78.55 -18.09 32.15
CA PRO A 950 78.09 -19.47 31.86
C PRO A 950 76.81 -19.84 32.66
N GLU A 951 76.39 -21.05 33.08
CA GLU A 951 76.80 -22.49 33.05
C GLU A 951 75.47 -23.35 33.16
N THR A 952 75.25 -24.64 33.50
CA THR A 952 76.01 -25.82 34.02
C THR A 952 75.51 -27.17 33.39
N LYS A 953 75.15 -28.17 34.20
CA LYS A 953 74.87 -29.61 33.94
C LYS A 953 74.22 -30.23 35.22
N PRO A 954 73.79 -31.51 35.29
CA PRO A 954 72.89 -32.27 34.38
C PRO A 954 71.88 -33.19 35.15
N GLU A 955 70.83 -33.74 34.51
CA GLU A 955 70.35 -35.13 34.76
C GLU A 955 69.27 -35.62 33.77
N SER A 956 68.76 -36.85 33.91
CA SER A 956 67.98 -37.56 32.88
C SER A 956 67.00 -38.63 33.39
N THR A 957 65.75 -38.63 32.86
CA THR A 957 64.74 -39.74 32.89
C THR A 957 64.24 -40.18 34.29
N PRO A 958 63.18 -41.04 34.44
CA PRO A 958 62.41 -41.82 33.45
C PRO A 958 60.87 -41.66 33.52
N GLU A 959 60.15 -42.49 32.74
CA GLU A 959 58.68 -42.65 32.74
C GLU A 959 58.18 -43.63 33.82
N SER A 960 56.89 -43.53 34.19
CA SER A 960 56.01 -44.71 34.42
C SER A 960 54.54 -44.32 34.63
N THR A 961 53.64 -45.24 34.33
CA THR A 961 52.19 -45.26 34.65
C THR A 961 51.90 -46.56 35.44
N PRO A 962 50.82 -46.72 36.26
CA PRO A 962 49.47 -46.98 35.71
C PRO A 962 48.22 -46.63 36.57
N GLU A 963 47.04 -46.81 35.93
CA GLU A 963 45.78 -47.40 36.45
C GLU A 963 44.74 -46.72 37.39
N THR A 964 43.47 -46.89 36.98
CA THR A 964 42.20 -47.08 37.74
C THR A 964 41.36 -45.92 38.30
N THR A 965 40.05 -46.21 38.39
CA THR A 965 38.84 -45.43 38.77
C THR A 965 38.12 -46.14 39.97
N PRO A 966 36.89 -45.80 40.45
CA PRO A 966 35.95 -44.68 40.20
C PRO A 966 35.39 -44.02 41.51
N GLU A 967 34.33 -43.19 41.41
CA GLU A 967 33.02 -43.25 42.15
C GLU A 967 32.33 -41.86 42.25
N ALA A 968 31.09 -41.73 42.80
CA ALA A 968 30.17 -40.63 42.47
C ALA A 968 29.13 -40.20 43.55
N THR A 969 28.48 -39.04 43.31
CA THR A 969 27.24 -38.50 43.97
C THR A 969 27.39 -38.05 45.45
N PRO A 970 26.43 -37.30 46.10
CA PRO A 970 24.98 -37.18 45.86
C PRO A 970 24.33 -35.76 45.89
N GLU A 971 23.00 -35.73 45.83
CA GLU A 971 22.05 -34.58 45.96
C GLU A 971 20.95 -34.98 47.00
N PRO A 972 20.20 -34.08 47.70
CA PRO A 972 18.83 -33.73 47.23
C PRO A 972 18.10 -32.45 47.78
N LYS A 973 17.18 -31.86 46.98
CA LYS A 973 15.83 -31.29 47.36
C LYS A 973 15.70 -30.03 48.29
N PRO A 974 14.48 -29.42 48.49
CA PRO A 974 13.53 -28.84 47.51
C PRO A 974 12.82 -27.52 47.99
N ASP A 975 11.63 -27.19 47.43
CA ASP A 975 10.53 -26.31 47.93
C ASP A 975 10.67 -24.76 47.82
N ALA A 976 9.62 -23.94 47.61
CA ALA A 976 8.19 -24.15 47.26
C ALA A 976 7.55 -22.86 46.67
N ALA A 977 6.25 -22.88 46.30
CA ALA A 977 5.47 -21.73 45.79
C ALA A 977 4.01 -21.67 46.31
N PRO A 978 3.44 -20.46 46.53
CA PRO A 978 1.99 -20.21 46.32
C PRO A 978 1.62 -18.75 45.88
N ALA A 979 0.36 -18.35 45.58
CA ALA A 979 -0.68 -18.97 44.73
C ALA A 979 -1.93 -18.05 44.51
N ALA A 980 -2.00 -17.30 43.39
CA ALA A 980 -3.20 -16.81 42.67
C ALA A 980 -4.21 -15.78 43.30
N LYS A 981 -4.85 -15.00 42.39
CA LYS A 981 -6.03 -14.08 42.53
C LYS A 981 -5.82 -12.81 43.37
N GLU A 982 -6.39 -11.65 43.03
CA GLU A 982 -7.60 -11.34 42.22
C GLU A 982 -7.41 -11.15 40.71
#